data_AF-A0A376B7Q8-F1
#
_entry.id   AF-A0A376B7Q8-F1
#
_cell.length_a   1.000
_cell.length_b   1.000
_cell.length_c   1.000
_cell.angle_alpha   90.00
_cell.angle_beta   90.00
_cell.angle_gamma   90.00
#
_symmetry.space_group_name_H-M   'P 1'
#
loop_
_entity.id
_entity.type
_entity.pdbx_description
1 polymer ?
#
loop_
_entity_poly.entity_id
_entity_poly.type
_entity_poly.pdbx_seq_one_letter_code
_entity_poly.pdbx_strand_id
1 'polypeptide(L)'
;MTTDMIDIDEADILVLQRGLNKTQLLTNSLTNSLTTIQKSAATSHQLFAPILLTNQRLTILTKNIEQSLDSLSSIKDVATDASKHDLVLSQPIEKVGLSQFIKAIYKIEDLLENMDDVASANNSSNSSSTAEFHGVAANLQSTIANSERRLHQYLISLCNSIQPFDPQLYINKRLPFPYYEDLDLQEMKQILEFFQAQNKYDSILDLIIQQRSQFILKCMAFLEEFTKELTKTDNAPYEKGTSGILNYTEALTGVIPLEKNFVTDLQLEKGTLVKILTPVISSFSKICQSNMKKVSGNMVNLGLFTFELDDCITKVIKALKNISLLQDQLVLIRQKCQQLSINLLDEMIIYINKKATNLNSLPSDFGITETTVDIMSKLRRFSDYQKEELTVLKNNPITIQSWLPGEDTKWYKAFHSLNKQELSNNTTLSTTSPEVLLSCFIGDCLDDLCVSLEMRAAKLLSQPQQQNTHHYFHRPSLDGNDGEHIGGGNGVPSADEIKSLVGFFLVTNITLMEQILARSADLNTMLNVIPQRQPRIMKLKRRYLEYFLIQWKKITQSIMSLCTTAGGGAMMSTSLEDTPGGKTKKDKEHAKDVLRVFNEKLDELLSGFKRLKISDPGLKKWLVGEIKGMLEPVYKLVWNRYKDGFKHRQKHLKYSPEDLSSLLNGLSR
;
A
#
# COMPACT_ATOMS: atom_id res chain seq x y z
N MET A 1 -28.44 52.34 -10.10
CA MET A 1 -29.46 51.41 -10.63
C MET A 1 -30.01 52.10 -11.86
N THR A 2 -29.84 51.65 -13.10
CA THR A 2 -29.91 50.29 -13.64
C THR A 2 -28.99 50.18 -14.88
N THR A 3 -27.93 49.38 -14.78
CA THR A 3 -27.17 48.90 -15.96
C THR A 3 -27.83 47.62 -16.41
N ASP A 4 -28.65 47.74 -17.45
CA ASP A 4 -29.45 46.67 -18.02
C ASP A 4 -28.59 45.47 -18.41
N MET A 5 -29.05 44.31 -17.95
CA MET A 5 -28.61 43.01 -18.39
C MET A 5 -28.79 42.92 -19.91
N ILE A 6 -27.67 42.78 -20.63
CA ILE A 6 -27.69 42.27 -22.00
C ILE A 6 -28.34 40.90 -21.94
N ASP A 7 -29.41 40.72 -22.71
CA ASP A 7 -30.18 39.48 -22.79
C ASP A 7 -29.22 38.34 -23.17
N ILE A 8 -29.17 37.32 -22.32
CA ILE A 8 -28.15 36.25 -22.38
C ILE A 8 -28.19 35.55 -23.75
N ASP A 9 -29.38 35.44 -24.33
CA ASP A 9 -29.60 34.84 -25.64
C ASP A 9 -28.98 35.66 -26.78
N GLU A 10 -28.98 37.01 -26.70
CA GLU A 10 -28.38 37.87 -27.73
C GLU A 10 -26.84 37.86 -27.63
N ALA A 11 -26.31 37.81 -26.41
CA ALA A 11 -24.88 37.60 -26.18
C ALA A 11 -24.41 36.22 -26.68
N ASP A 12 -25.18 35.17 -26.45
CA ASP A 12 -24.88 33.81 -26.91
C ASP A 12 -24.97 33.69 -28.43
N ILE A 13 -25.95 34.33 -29.08
CA ILE A 13 -26.04 34.41 -30.54
C ILE A 13 -24.82 35.11 -31.13
N LEU A 14 -24.34 36.20 -30.52
CA LEU A 14 -23.13 36.90 -30.97
C LEU A 14 -21.85 36.07 -30.77
N VAL A 15 -21.76 35.30 -29.67
CA VAL A 15 -20.64 34.37 -29.44
C VAL A 15 -20.68 33.22 -30.44
N LEU A 16 -21.86 32.66 -30.72
CA LEU A 16 -22.06 31.62 -31.73
C LEU A 16 -21.76 32.13 -33.14
N GLN A 17 -22.17 33.36 -33.49
CA GLN A 17 -21.87 33.98 -34.78
C GLN A 17 -20.38 34.26 -34.93
N ARG A 18 -19.69 34.67 -33.85
CA ARG A 18 -18.21 34.76 -33.83
C ARG A 18 -17.56 33.38 -33.98
N GLY A 19 -18.12 32.36 -33.33
CA GLY A 19 -17.70 30.96 -33.46
C GLY A 19 -17.87 30.43 -34.89
N LEU A 20 -18.98 30.79 -35.54
CA LEU A 20 -19.28 30.42 -36.92
C LEU A 20 -18.35 31.13 -37.90
N ASN A 21 -18.14 32.44 -37.74
CA ASN A 21 -17.18 33.20 -38.54
C ASN A 21 -15.75 32.68 -38.37
N LYS A 22 -15.35 32.33 -37.14
CA LYS A 22 -14.04 31.74 -36.88
C LYS A 22 -13.91 30.37 -37.55
N THR A 23 -14.95 29.54 -37.47
CA THR A 23 -15.02 28.24 -38.17
C THR A 23 -14.96 28.44 -39.68
N GLN A 24 -15.65 29.43 -40.24
CA GLN A 24 -15.63 29.73 -41.67
C GLN A 24 -14.26 30.22 -42.14
N LEU A 25 -13.57 31.06 -41.35
CA LEU A 25 -12.19 31.48 -41.62
C LEU A 25 -11.21 30.30 -41.55
N LEU A 26 -11.37 29.42 -40.56
CA LEU A 26 -10.61 28.17 -40.45
C LEU A 26 -10.85 27.25 -41.64
N THR A 27 -12.10 27.06 -42.06
CA THR A 27 -12.46 26.28 -43.24
C THR A 27 -11.84 26.86 -44.49
N ASN A 28 -11.91 28.18 -44.69
CA ASN A 28 -11.29 28.85 -45.84
C ASN A 28 -9.76 28.70 -45.81
N SER A 29 -9.13 28.84 -44.64
CA SER A 29 -7.69 28.59 -44.47
C SER A 29 -7.35 27.13 -44.77
N LEU A 30 -8.18 26.19 -44.35
CA LEU A 30 -7.97 24.76 -44.57
C LEU A 30 -8.13 24.43 -46.05
N THR A 31 -9.13 24.99 -46.74
CA THR A 31 -9.30 24.89 -48.20
C THR A 31 -8.11 25.51 -48.94
N ASN A 32 -7.60 26.66 -48.50
CA ASN A 32 -6.41 27.28 -49.09
C ASN A 32 -5.16 26.42 -48.88
N SER A 33 -4.97 25.86 -47.69
CA SER A 33 -3.88 24.92 -47.42
C SER A 33 -4.01 23.65 -48.27
N LEU A 34 -5.22 23.10 -48.39
CA LEU A 34 -5.46 21.87 -49.16
C LEU A 34 -5.26 22.09 -50.66
N THR A 35 -5.69 23.23 -51.19
CA THR A 35 -5.44 23.59 -52.59
C THR A 35 -3.95 23.87 -52.84
N THR A 36 -3.22 24.44 -51.88
CA THR A 36 -1.77 24.63 -51.97
C THR A 36 -1.03 23.29 -51.93
N ILE A 37 -1.43 22.38 -51.03
CA ILE A 37 -0.90 21.02 -50.95
C ILE A 37 -1.21 20.25 -52.23
N GLN A 38 -2.43 20.34 -52.75
CA GLN A 38 -2.83 19.67 -53.99
C GLN A 38 -2.06 20.20 -55.20
N LYS A 39 -1.87 21.52 -55.29
CA LYS A 39 -1.01 22.12 -56.33
C LYS A 39 0.42 21.64 -56.18
N SER A 40 0.99 21.72 -54.97
CA SER A 40 2.35 21.23 -54.67
C SER A 40 2.51 19.77 -55.05
N ALA A 41 1.57 18.90 -54.65
CA ALA A 41 1.56 17.48 -54.97
C ALA A 41 1.43 17.22 -56.47
N ALA A 42 0.60 17.99 -57.19
CA ALA A 42 0.47 17.88 -58.64
C ALA A 42 1.75 18.33 -59.37
N THR A 43 2.35 19.46 -58.99
CA THR A 43 3.66 19.89 -59.53
C THR A 43 4.77 18.92 -59.19
N SER A 44 4.79 18.39 -57.97
CA SER A 44 5.77 17.40 -57.53
C SER A 44 5.62 16.12 -58.34
N HIS A 45 4.39 15.62 -58.54
CA HIS A 45 4.13 14.48 -59.40
C HIS A 45 4.55 14.73 -60.85
N GLN A 46 4.26 15.92 -61.40
CA GLN A 46 4.64 16.28 -62.77
C GLN A 46 6.17 16.38 -62.95
N LEU A 47 6.89 16.82 -61.91
CA LEU A 47 8.36 16.90 -61.90
C LEU A 47 9.01 15.53 -61.67
N PHE A 48 8.48 14.73 -60.74
CA PHE A 48 9.06 13.44 -60.37
C PHE A 48 8.65 12.29 -61.28
N ALA A 49 7.46 12.31 -61.90
CA ALA A 49 7.03 11.25 -62.83
C ALA A 49 8.03 10.99 -63.97
N PRO A 50 8.51 12.00 -64.73
CA PRO A 50 9.48 11.75 -65.79
C PRO A 50 10.82 11.26 -65.23
N ILE A 51 11.25 11.76 -64.06
CA ILE A 51 12.49 11.31 -63.40
C ILE A 51 12.35 9.84 -63.00
N LEU A 52 11.21 9.46 -62.41
CA LEU A 52 10.93 8.09 -61.97
C LEU A 52 10.84 7.13 -63.15
N LEU A 53 10.23 7.54 -64.26
CA LEU A 53 10.20 6.78 -65.51
C LEU A 53 11.59 6.64 -66.13
N THR A 54 12.40 7.70 -66.14
CA THR A 54 13.79 7.60 -66.60
C THR A 54 14.63 6.71 -65.71
N ASN A 55 14.41 6.77 -64.39
CA ASN A 55 15.12 5.93 -63.43
C ASN A 55 14.71 4.46 -63.60
N GLN A 56 13.41 4.15 -63.69
CA GLN A 56 12.93 2.81 -64.02
C GLN A 56 13.50 2.31 -65.33
N ARG A 57 13.52 3.15 -66.38
CA ARG A 57 14.09 2.80 -67.67
C ARG A 57 15.60 2.53 -67.56
N LEU A 58 16.33 3.33 -66.80
CA LEU A 58 17.76 3.12 -66.53
C LEU A 58 17.97 1.84 -65.75
N THR A 59 17.21 1.57 -64.69
CA THR A 59 17.27 0.33 -63.90
C THR A 59 16.99 -0.90 -64.74
N ILE A 60 16.01 -0.84 -65.66
CA ILE A 60 15.73 -1.93 -66.61
C ILE A 60 16.89 -2.08 -67.60
N LEU A 61 17.44 -0.98 -68.12
CA LEU A 61 18.57 -1.01 -69.05
C LEU A 61 19.84 -1.54 -68.40
N THR A 62 20.20 -1.08 -67.20
CA THR A 62 21.34 -1.57 -66.45
C THR A 62 21.17 -3.05 -66.13
N LYS A 63 20.00 -3.46 -65.64
CA LYS A 63 19.69 -4.87 -65.37
C LYS A 63 19.85 -5.74 -66.62
N ASN A 64 19.32 -5.30 -67.77
CA ASN A 64 19.43 -6.06 -69.01
C ASN A 64 20.88 -6.11 -69.55
N ILE A 65 21.64 -5.02 -69.39
CA ILE A 65 23.05 -4.96 -69.78
C ILE A 65 23.88 -5.88 -68.89
N GLU A 66 23.66 -5.85 -67.56
CA GLU A 66 24.31 -6.73 -66.59
C GLU A 66 23.98 -8.20 -66.87
N GLN A 67 22.71 -8.57 -67.02
CA GLN A 67 22.31 -9.93 -67.40
C GLN A 67 22.93 -10.39 -68.72
N SER A 68 23.03 -9.50 -69.72
CA SER A 68 23.68 -9.83 -71.00
C SER A 68 25.19 -10.00 -70.85
N LEU A 69 25.85 -9.18 -70.02
CA LEU A 69 27.28 -9.29 -69.73
C LEU A 69 27.59 -10.59 -68.97
N ASP A 70 26.76 -10.94 -67.99
CA ASP A 70 26.91 -12.13 -67.16
C ASP A 70 26.72 -13.42 -67.99
N SER A 71 25.78 -13.43 -68.94
CA SER A 71 25.59 -14.55 -69.88
C SER A 71 26.79 -14.78 -70.83
N LEU A 72 27.66 -13.78 -70.98
CA LEU A 72 28.83 -13.79 -71.85
C LEU A 72 30.15 -14.06 -71.09
N SER A 73 30.09 -14.11 -69.76
CA SER A 73 31.23 -14.28 -68.86
C SER A 73 31.75 -15.72 -68.90
N SER A 74 33.07 -15.90 -69.11
CA SER A 74 33.67 -17.23 -69.07
C SER A 74 33.78 -17.73 -67.63
N ILE A 75 33.71 -19.05 -67.41
CA ILE A 75 33.86 -19.69 -66.08
C ILE A 75 35.11 -19.19 -65.34
N LYS A 76 36.17 -18.88 -66.07
CA LYS A 76 37.42 -18.34 -65.52
C LYS A 76 37.25 -16.89 -65.01
N ASP A 77 36.50 -16.07 -65.74
CA ASP A 77 36.23 -14.69 -65.35
C ASP A 77 35.35 -14.66 -64.10
N VAL A 78 34.31 -15.52 -64.05
CA VAL A 78 33.47 -15.68 -62.85
C VAL A 78 34.29 -16.13 -61.64
N ALA A 79 35.21 -17.09 -61.81
CA ALA A 79 36.09 -17.52 -60.72
C ALA A 79 37.04 -16.40 -60.25
N THR A 80 37.53 -15.56 -61.18
CA THR A 80 38.38 -14.41 -60.81
C THR A 80 37.61 -13.30 -60.10
N ASP A 81 36.37 -13.03 -60.51
CA ASP A 81 35.53 -12.01 -59.86
C ASP A 81 34.99 -12.49 -58.51
N ALA A 82 34.63 -13.77 -58.41
CA ALA A 82 34.36 -14.44 -57.13
C ALA A 82 35.53 -14.29 -56.16
N SER A 83 36.78 -14.51 -56.63
CA SER A 83 37.97 -14.39 -55.79
C SER A 83 38.21 -12.95 -55.28
N LYS A 84 37.85 -11.92 -56.07
CA LYS A 84 37.94 -10.52 -55.64
C LYS A 84 36.93 -10.22 -54.53
N HIS A 85 35.69 -10.68 -54.69
CA HIS A 85 34.64 -10.51 -53.68
C HIS A 85 34.91 -11.35 -52.43
N ASP A 86 35.47 -12.56 -52.57
CA ASP A 86 35.94 -13.39 -51.46
C ASP A 86 37.06 -12.70 -50.66
N LEU A 87 38.00 -12.03 -51.35
CA LEU A 87 39.04 -11.24 -50.68
C LEU A 87 38.45 -10.07 -49.87
N VAL A 88 37.39 -9.42 -50.37
CA VAL A 88 36.65 -8.40 -49.60
C VAL A 88 35.95 -9.02 -48.39
N LEU A 89 35.27 -10.16 -48.56
CA LEU A 89 34.58 -10.86 -47.47
C LEU A 89 35.54 -11.45 -46.42
N SER A 90 36.80 -11.69 -46.81
CA SER A 90 37.85 -12.17 -45.90
C SER A 90 38.31 -11.10 -44.90
N GLN A 91 38.16 -9.81 -45.23
CA GLN A 91 38.52 -8.67 -44.38
C GLN A 91 37.49 -8.42 -43.26
N PRO A 92 37.86 -7.75 -42.16
CA PRO A 92 36.92 -7.40 -41.10
C PRO A 92 35.88 -6.38 -41.57
N ILE A 93 34.64 -6.53 -41.12
CA ILE A 93 33.47 -5.72 -41.53
C ILE A 93 33.71 -4.22 -41.25
N GLU A 94 34.37 -3.89 -40.15
CA GLU A 94 34.72 -2.51 -39.76
C GLU A 94 35.57 -1.77 -40.80
N LYS A 95 36.42 -2.48 -41.55
CA LYS A 95 37.29 -1.87 -42.59
C LYS A 95 36.61 -1.77 -43.95
N VAL A 96 35.73 -2.73 -44.25
CA VAL A 96 35.03 -2.82 -45.54
C VAL A 96 33.80 -1.91 -45.55
N GLY A 97 33.15 -1.75 -44.40
CA GLY A 97 31.85 -1.12 -44.24
C GLY A 97 30.71 -2.11 -44.51
N LEU A 98 29.70 -2.11 -43.65
CA LEU A 98 28.61 -3.09 -43.67
C LEU A 98 27.87 -3.13 -45.01
N SER A 99 27.53 -1.98 -45.59
CA SER A 99 26.85 -1.92 -46.89
C SER A 99 27.68 -2.54 -48.02
N GLN A 100 29.00 -2.32 -48.01
CA GLN A 100 29.89 -2.87 -49.03
C GLN A 100 30.11 -4.37 -48.83
N PHE A 101 30.14 -4.82 -47.57
CA PHE A 101 30.20 -6.24 -47.21
C PHE A 101 28.94 -6.98 -47.68
N ILE A 102 27.74 -6.46 -47.39
CA ILE A 102 26.46 -7.03 -47.83
C ILE A 102 26.38 -7.04 -49.37
N LYS A 103 26.80 -5.97 -50.05
CA LYS A 103 26.86 -5.93 -51.52
C LYS A 103 27.79 -7.01 -52.09
N ALA A 104 28.91 -7.30 -51.43
CA ALA A 104 29.79 -8.38 -51.86
C ALA A 104 29.14 -9.76 -51.70
N ILE A 105 28.30 -9.96 -50.69
CA ILE A 105 27.51 -11.19 -50.54
C ILE A 105 26.49 -11.31 -51.68
N TYR A 106 25.66 -10.29 -51.92
CA TYR A 106 24.68 -10.33 -53.01
C TYR A 106 25.33 -10.59 -54.37
N LYS A 107 26.51 -10.01 -54.63
CA LYS A 107 27.24 -10.30 -55.87
C LYS A 107 27.68 -11.75 -55.97
N ILE A 108 28.12 -12.38 -54.88
CA ILE A 108 28.48 -13.81 -54.91
C ILE A 108 27.23 -14.68 -55.07
N GLU A 109 26.10 -14.29 -54.50
CA GLU A 109 24.81 -14.96 -54.69
C GLU A 109 24.32 -14.87 -56.14
N ASP A 110 24.35 -13.67 -56.74
CA ASP A 110 24.01 -13.44 -58.15
C ASP A 110 24.91 -14.29 -59.07
N LEU A 111 26.22 -14.37 -58.77
CA LEU A 111 27.16 -15.21 -59.52
C LEU A 111 26.83 -16.70 -59.38
N LEU A 112 26.35 -17.15 -58.22
CA LEU A 112 25.98 -18.54 -57.97
C LEU A 112 24.67 -18.90 -58.69
N GLU A 113 23.68 -18.02 -58.69
CA GLU A 113 22.42 -18.19 -59.43
C GLU A 113 22.66 -18.25 -60.95
N ASN A 114 23.46 -17.31 -61.48
CA ASN A 114 23.87 -17.30 -62.89
C ASN A 114 24.64 -18.57 -63.28
N MET A 115 25.45 -19.12 -62.38
CA MET A 115 26.13 -20.39 -62.59
C MET A 115 25.11 -21.53 -62.70
N ASP A 116 24.22 -21.72 -61.73
CA ASP A 116 23.24 -22.81 -61.73
C ASP A 116 22.34 -22.80 -62.99
N ASP A 117 21.97 -21.60 -63.47
CA ASP A 117 21.25 -21.42 -64.73
C ASP A 117 22.05 -21.91 -65.95
N VAL A 118 23.34 -21.57 -66.03
CA VAL A 118 24.24 -22.02 -67.12
C VAL A 118 24.50 -23.53 -67.06
N ALA A 119 24.59 -24.12 -65.87
CA ALA A 119 24.74 -25.56 -65.69
C ALA A 119 23.50 -26.34 -66.15
N SER A 120 22.29 -25.80 -65.90
CA SER A 120 21.04 -26.42 -66.34
C SER A 120 20.81 -26.30 -67.87
N ALA A 121 21.30 -25.23 -68.49
CA ALA A 121 21.20 -24.99 -69.93
C ALA A 121 22.19 -25.83 -70.77
N ASN A 122 23.38 -26.12 -70.23
CA ASN A 122 24.42 -26.91 -70.90
C ASN A 122 24.41 -28.38 -70.48
N ASN A 123 23.30 -29.09 -70.71
CA ASN A 123 23.21 -30.54 -70.48
C ASN A 123 23.98 -31.41 -71.51
N SER A 124 24.82 -30.83 -72.38
CA SER A 124 25.60 -31.57 -73.37
C SER A 124 27.11 -31.34 -73.23
N SER A 125 27.80 -32.42 -72.86
CA SER A 125 29.18 -32.77 -73.26
C SER A 125 30.35 -31.90 -72.78
N ASN A 126 30.69 -31.91 -71.48
CA ASN A 126 32.09 -31.86 -70.99
C ASN A 126 32.18 -32.17 -69.48
N SER A 127 32.69 -33.34 -69.10
CA SER A 127 32.69 -33.84 -67.71
C SER A 127 33.81 -33.29 -66.80
N SER A 128 34.86 -32.67 -67.35
CA SER A 128 35.95 -32.07 -66.57
C SER A 128 35.63 -30.65 -66.09
N SER A 129 35.01 -29.82 -66.94
CA SER A 129 34.56 -28.48 -66.60
C SER A 129 33.44 -28.50 -65.55
N THR A 130 32.60 -29.54 -65.52
CA THR A 130 31.56 -29.72 -64.49
C THR A 130 32.11 -29.99 -63.09
N ALA A 131 33.31 -30.57 -62.97
CA ALA A 131 33.95 -30.82 -61.67
C ALA A 131 34.58 -29.55 -61.08
N GLU A 132 35.25 -28.74 -61.92
CA GLU A 132 35.71 -27.40 -61.54
C GLU A 132 34.53 -26.49 -61.19
N PHE A 133 33.44 -26.60 -61.95
CA PHE A 133 32.17 -25.91 -61.71
C PHE A 133 31.57 -26.23 -60.33
N HIS A 134 31.43 -27.52 -59.99
CA HIS A 134 30.97 -27.93 -58.66
C HIS A 134 31.94 -27.49 -57.54
N GLY A 135 33.25 -27.47 -57.81
CA GLY A 135 34.26 -27.00 -56.85
C GLY A 135 34.16 -25.50 -56.56
N VAL A 136 33.97 -24.67 -57.59
CA VAL A 136 33.78 -23.23 -57.44
C VAL A 136 32.45 -22.92 -56.76
N ALA A 137 31.36 -23.58 -57.17
CA ALA A 137 30.05 -23.42 -56.53
C ALA A 137 30.08 -23.82 -55.04
N ALA A 138 30.70 -24.94 -54.69
CA ALA A 138 30.84 -25.37 -53.30
C ALA A 138 31.69 -24.40 -52.46
N ASN A 139 32.75 -23.81 -53.05
CA ASN A 139 33.55 -22.79 -52.38
C ASN A 139 32.74 -21.51 -52.16
N LEU A 140 32.03 -21.03 -53.18
CA LEU A 140 31.17 -19.84 -53.07
C LEU A 140 30.07 -20.03 -52.00
N GLN A 141 29.44 -21.19 -51.98
CA GLN A 141 28.43 -21.52 -50.97
C GLN A 141 29.03 -21.57 -49.54
N SER A 142 30.26 -22.09 -49.41
CA SER A 142 31.01 -22.05 -48.15
C SER A 142 31.37 -20.61 -47.74
N THR A 143 31.78 -19.77 -48.68
CA THR A 143 32.06 -18.34 -48.46
C THR A 143 30.81 -17.59 -48.00
N ILE A 144 29.64 -17.84 -48.62
CA ILE A 144 28.35 -17.27 -48.20
C ILE A 144 28.01 -17.72 -46.76
N ALA A 145 28.11 -19.02 -46.47
CA ALA A 145 27.85 -19.52 -45.12
C ALA A 145 28.81 -18.93 -44.07
N ASN A 146 30.06 -18.70 -44.45
CA ASN A 146 31.07 -18.07 -43.59
C ASN A 146 30.81 -16.56 -43.40
N SER A 147 30.38 -15.84 -44.44
CA SER A 147 30.06 -14.41 -44.37
C SER A 147 28.79 -14.16 -43.56
N GLU A 148 27.75 -15.01 -43.70
CA GLU A 148 26.56 -15.00 -42.84
C GLU A 148 26.92 -15.22 -41.37
N ARG A 149 27.81 -16.17 -41.08
CA ARG A 149 28.31 -16.40 -39.70
C ARG A 149 29.05 -15.19 -39.16
N ARG A 150 29.81 -14.47 -39.99
CA ARG A 150 30.47 -13.22 -39.61
C ARG A 150 29.47 -12.10 -39.35
N LEU A 151 28.39 -11.99 -40.13
CA LEU A 151 27.29 -11.06 -39.86
C LEU A 151 26.59 -11.38 -38.53
N HIS A 152 26.36 -12.67 -38.23
CA HIS A 152 25.84 -13.07 -36.91
C HIS A 152 26.79 -12.65 -35.77
N GLN A 153 28.09 -12.89 -35.92
CA GLN A 153 29.09 -12.48 -34.92
C GLN A 153 29.16 -10.97 -34.76
N TYR A 154 29.05 -10.22 -35.86
CA TYR A 154 29.03 -8.77 -35.85
C TYR A 154 27.78 -8.22 -35.17
N LEU A 155 26.61 -8.81 -35.42
CA LEU A 155 25.39 -8.46 -34.72
C LEU A 155 25.50 -8.75 -33.21
N ILE A 156 26.14 -9.86 -32.83
CA ILE A 156 26.42 -10.15 -31.42
C ILE A 156 27.35 -9.08 -30.83
N SER A 157 28.39 -8.63 -31.54
CA SER A 157 29.27 -7.56 -31.03
C SER A 157 28.54 -6.23 -30.90
N LEU A 158 27.67 -5.87 -31.84
CA LEU A 158 26.83 -4.66 -31.75
C LEU A 158 25.88 -4.75 -30.56
N CYS A 159 25.18 -5.88 -30.38
CA CYS A 159 24.30 -6.10 -29.23
C CYS A 159 25.04 -6.05 -27.88
N ASN A 160 26.34 -6.38 -27.88
CA ASN A 160 27.20 -6.35 -26.70
C ASN A 160 28.07 -5.08 -26.62
N SER A 161 27.82 -4.06 -27.43
CA SER A 161 28.50 -2.75 -27.29
C SER A 161 28.22 -2.16 -25.90
N ILE A 162 27.00 -2.39 -25.39
CA ILE A 162 26.60 -2.09 -24.03
C ILE A 162 26.88 -3.29 -23.14
N GLN A 163 27.84 -3.14 -22.21
CA GLN A 163 28.14 -4.15 -21.21
C GLN A 163 27.13 -4.14 -20.05
N PRO A 164 26.85 -5.29 -19.42
CA PRO A 164 25.98 -5.34 -18.24
C PRO A 164 26.48 -4.41 -17.15
N PHE A 165 25.57 -3.63 -16.57
CA PHE A 165 25.88 -2.64 -15.55
C PHE A 165 24.97 -2.82 -14.33
N ASP A 166 25.40 -2.29 -13.18
CA ASP A 166 24.57 -2.22 -11.98
C ASP A 166 23.55 -1.07 -12.12
N PRO A 167 22.24 -1.36 -12.23
CA PRO A 167 21.22 -0.32 -12.38
C PRO A 167 21.13 0.60 -11.16
N GLN A 168 21.53 0.15 -9.97
CA GLN A 168 21.49 0.96 -8.75
C GLN A 168 22.34 2.23 -8.88
N LEU A 169 23.49 2.14 -9.54
CA LEU A 169 24.40 3.28 -9.73
C LEU A 169 23.73 4.40 -10.54
N TYR A 170 22.93 4.03 -11.55
CA TYR A 170 22.23 4.97 -12.41
C TYR A 170 20.99 5.55 -11.71
N ILE A 171 20.25 4.73 -10.96
CA ILE A 171 19.11 5.18 -10.14
C ILE A 171 19.58 6.22 -9.11
N ASN A 172 20.64 5.90 -8.36
CA ASN A 172 21.18 6.81 -7.33
C ASN A 172 21.65 8.14 -7.91
N LYS A 173 22.28 8.11 -9.10
CA LYS A 173 22.77 9.32 -9.79
C LYS A 173 21.69 10.02 -10.63
N ARG A 174 20.49 9.44 -10.74
CA ARG A 174 19.41 9.88 -11.64
C ARG A 174 19.88 10.05 -13.09
N LEU A 175 20.73 9.14 -13.55
CA LEU A 175 21.21 9.09 -14.93
C LEU A 175 20.32 8.16 -15.76
N PRO A 176 20.08 8.46 -17.04
CA PRO A 176 19.41 7.54 -17.93
C PRO A 176 20.24 6.25 -18.10
N PHE A 177 19.57 5.13 -18.30
CA PHE A 177 20.27 3.88 -18.62
C PHE A 177 20.94 3.97 -20.00
N PRO A 178 22.10 3.32 -20.19
CA PRO A 178 22.77 3.23 -21.48
C PRO A 178 21.84 2.75 -22.59
N TYR A 179 21.93 3.41 -23.74
CA TYR A 179 21.18 3.08 -24.96
C TYR A 179 22.14 3.06 -26.16
N TYR A 180 21.73 2.40 -27.24
CA TYR A 180 22.54 2.28 -28.45
C TYR A 180 22.61 3.61 -29.20
N GLU A 181 23.71 3.81 -29.92
CA GLU A 181 23.86 4.95 -30.82
C GLU A 181 23.08 4.73 -32.13
N ASP A 182 22.72 5.82 -32.81
CA ASP A 182 21.95 5.75 -34.06
C ASP A 182 22.67 4.94 -35.15
N LEU A 183 24.01 4.98 -35.18
CA LEU A 183 24.81 4.21 -36.12
C LEU A 183 24.69 2.71 -35.87
N ASP A 184 24.81 2.27 -34.61
CA ASP A 184 24.64 0.86 -34.23
C ASP A 184 23.24 0.36 -34.61
N LEU A 185 22.19 1.15 -34.33
CA LEU A 185 20.82 0.81 -34.68
C LEU A 185 20.60 0.68 -36.19
N GLN A 186 21.20 1.57 -36.98
CA GLN A 186 21.15 1.50 -38.44
C GLN A 186 21.85 0.25 -38.97
N GLU A 187 23.02 -0.10 -38.41
CA GLU A 187 23.74 -1.31 -38.81
C GLU A 187 22.99 -2.59 -38.43
N MET A 188 22.42 -2.65 -37.22
CA MET A 188 21.54 -3.75 -36.80
C MET A 188 20.34 -3.90 -37.74
N LYS A 189 19.73 -2.78 -38.13
CA LYS A 189 18.59 -2.76 -39.07
C LYS A 189 18.99 -3.28 -40.45
N GLN A 190 20.13 -2.86 -40.98
CA GLN A 190 20.64 -3.36 -42.28
C GLN A 190 20.86 -4.88 -42.26
N ILE A 191 21.38 -5.43 -41.16
CA ILE A 191 21.57 -6.88 -41.01
C ILE A 191 20.21 -7.60 -40.96
N LEU A 192 19.22 -7.04 -40.25
CA LEU A 192 17.86 -7.59 -40.20
C LEU A 192 17.19 -7.60 -41.58
N GLU A 193 17.28 -6.49 -42.32
CA GLU A 193 16.75 -6.38 -43.69
C GLU A 193 17.42 -7.39 -44.64
N PHE A 194 18.73 -7.60 -44.51
CA PHE A 194 19.48 -8.61 -45.27
C PHE A 194 18.94 -10.04 -45.03
N PHE A 195 18.81 -10.46 -43.77
CA PHE A 195 18.28 -11.80 -43.45
C PHE A 195 16.78 -11.94 -43.71
N GLN A 196 16.03 -10.84 -43.71
CA GLN A 196 14.65 -10.81 -44.15
C GLN A 196 14.54 -11.11 -45.65
N ALA A 197 15.40 -10.53 -46.48
CA ALA A 197 15.46 -10.82 -47.91
C ALA A 197 15.78 -12.30 -48.20
N GLN A 198 16.54 -12.96 -47.33
CA GLN A 198 16.92 -14.38 -47.47
C GLN A 198 15.93 -15.38 -46.83
N ASN A 199 14.76 -14.94 -46.33
CA ASN A 199 13.82 -15.79 -45.58
C ASN A 199 14.41 -16.45 -44.31
N LYS A 200 15.48 -15.88 -43.74
CA LYS A 200 16.15 -16.37 -42.51
C LYS A 200 15.88 -15.47 -41.28
N TYR A 201 14.84 -14.64 -41.36
CA TYR A 201 14.52 -13.61 -40.36
C TYR A 201 14.29 -14.18 -38.94
N ASP A 202 13.65 -15.34 -38.81
CA ASP A 202 13.34 -15.92 -37.50
C ASP A 202 14.60 -16.28 -36.71
N SER A 203 15.63 -16.83 -37.38
CA SER A 203 16.86 -17.24 -36.71
C SER A 203 17.65 -16.06 -36.16
N ILE A 204 17.67 -14.93 -36.87
CA ILE A 204 18.37 -13.73 -36.43
C ILE A 204 17.58 -13.00 -35.34
N LEU A 205 16.25 -13.03 -35.43
CA LEU A 205 15.35 -12.46 -34.43
C LEU A 205 15.47 -13.21 -33.10
N ASP A 206 15.51 -14.55 -33.12
CA ASP A 206 15.74 -15.37 -31.92
C ASP A 206 17.11 -15.08 -31.28
N LEU A 207 18.15 -14.83 -32.08
CA LEU A 207 19.45 -14.41 -31.59
C LEU A 207 19.40 -13.06 -30.87
N ILE A 208 18.72 -12.05 -31.43
CA ILE A 208 18.52 -10.75 -30.77
C ILE A 208 17.76 -10.92 -29.47
N ILE A 209 16.67 -11.71 -29.47
CA ILE A 209 15.89 -11.99 -28.27
C ILE A 209 16.78 -12.60 -27.19
N GLN A 210 17.61 -13.58 -27.54
CA GLN A 210 18.51 -14.24 -26.60
C GLN A 210 19.55 -13.26 -26.04
N GLN A 211 20.20 -12.44 -26.87
CA GLN A 211 21.19 -11.47 -26.41
C GLN A 211 20.57 -10.42 -25.49
N ARG A 212 19.45 -9.81 -25.89
CA ARG A 212 18.77 -8.77 -25.08
C ARG A 212 18.23 -9.33 -23.77
N SER A 213 17.56 -10.49 -23.80
CA SER A 213 17.04 -11.10 -22.56
C SER A 213 18.16 -11.46 -21.58
N GLN A 214 19.28 -12.02 -22.06
CA GLN A 214 20.43 -12.32 -21.20
C GLN A 214 21.11 -11.07 -20.67
N PHE A 215 21.23 -10.02 -21.47
CA PHE A 215 21.77 -8.73 -21.04
C PHE A 215 20.96 -8.15 -19.87
N ILE A 216 19.62 -8.10 -20.00
CA ILE A 216 18.75 -7.59 -18.93
C ILE A 216 18.89 -8.46 -17.67
N LEU A 217 18.86 -9.79 -17.81
CA LEU A 217 19.01 -10.69 -16.66
C LEU A 217 20.34 -10.48 -15.92
N LYS A 218 21.45 -10.24 -16.64
CA LYS A 218 22.74 -9.94 -16.02
C LYS A 218 22.73 -8.59 -15.28
N CYS A 219 22.08 -7.57 -15.82
CA CYS A 219 21.92 -6.28 -15.13
C CYS A 219 21.05 -6.43 -13.86
N MET A 220 19.96 -7.18 -13.94
CA MET A 220 19.06 -7.39 -12.81
C MET A 220 19.67 -8.29 -11.72
N ALA A 221 20.62 -9.17 -12.07
CA ALA A 221 21.30 -10.06 -11.12
C ALA A 221 22.08 -9.29 -10.03
N PHE A 222 22.60 -8.09 -10.33
CA PHE A 222 23.24 -7.23 -9.32
C PHE A 222 22.27 -6.85 -8.18
N LEU A 223 20.98 -6.69 -8.50
CA LEU A 223 19.96 -6.27 -7.53
C LEU A 223 19.28 -7.45 -6.84
N GLU A 224 19.33 -8.64 -7.44
CA GLU A 224 18.59 -9.82 -6.99
C GLU A 224 19.00 -10.26 -5.57
N GLU A 225 20.28 -10.20 -5.21
CA GLU A 225 20.76 -10.60 -3.89
C GLU A 225 20.11 -9.77 -2.76
N PHE A 226 19.96 -8.46 -2.98
CA PHE A 226 19.36 -7.54 -2.02
C PHE A 226 17.84 -7.72 -1.87
N THR A 227 17.19 -8.48 -2.75
CA THR A 227 15.76 -8.80 -2.62
C THR A 227 15.48 -9.96 -1.66
N LYS A 228 16.52 -10.74 -1.31
CA LYS A 228 16.39 -11.94 -0.47
C LYS A 228 16.29 -11.60 1.01
N GLU A 229 16.99 -10.57 1.47
CA GLU A 229 16.95 -10.16 2.87
C GLU A 229 15.84 -9.13 3.11
N LEU A 230 14.85 -9.46 3.95
CA LEU A 230 13.74 -8.56 4.28
C LEU A 230 13.98 -7.74 5.54
N THR A 231 14.71 -8.30 6.51
CA THR A 231 15.03 -7.66 7.79
C THR A 231 16.48 -7.94 8.13
N LYS A 232 17.11 -6.99 8.84
CA LYS A 232 18.52 -7.13 9.29
C LYS A 232 18.71 -8.18 10.39
N THR A 233 17.62 -8.58 11.06
CA THR A 233 17.61 -9.55 12.16
C THR A 233 16.33 -10.37 12.10
N ASP A 234 16.43 -11.70 12.31
CA ASP A 234 15.35 -12.69 12.08
C ASP A 234 14.03 -12.49 12.86
N ASN A 235 13.97 -11.52 13.79
CA ASN A 235 12.77 -11.20 14.57
C ASN A 235 12.42 -9.72 14.67
N ALA A 236 13.09 -8.86 13.89
CA ALA A 236 12.69 -7.45 13.85
C ALA A 236 11.40 -7.26 13.04
N PRO A 237 10.50 -6.38 13.48
CA PRO A 237 9.37 -5.95 12.65
C PRO A 237 9.86 -5.18 11.43
N TYR A 238 9.24 -5.43 10.27
CA TYR A 238 9.60 -4.78 9.01
C TYR A 238 9.52 -3.25 9.11
N GLU A 239 10.45 -2.58 8.45
CA GLU A 239 10.54 -1.13 8.36
C GLU A 239 10.31 -0.69 6.92
N LYS A 240 9.54 0.38 6.73
CA LYS A 240 9.18 0.86 5.40
C LYS A 240 10.41 1.22 4.60
N GLY A 241 10.49 0.72 3.36
CA GLY A 241 11.55 1.05 2.43
C GLY A 241 12.85 0.28 2.59
N THR A 242 12.94 -0.70 3.50
CA THR A 242 14.21 -1.41 3.72
C THR A 242 14.48 -2.54 2.73
N SER A 243 13.47 -3.01 1.99
CA SER A 243 13.64 -4.10 1.03
C SER A 243 14.30 -3.64 -0.27
N GLY A 244 15.30 -4.41 -0.73
CA GLY A 244 15.93 -4.22 -2.04
C GLY A 244 15.01 -4.47 -3.23
N ILE A 245 13.79 -5.00 -3.03
CA ILE A 245 12.81 -5.18 -4.11
C ILE A 245 12.34 -3.86 -4.72
N LEU A 246 12.39 -2.77 -3.96
CA LEU A 246 12.01 -1.45 -4.45
C LEU A 246 12.95 -1.00 -5.56
N ASN A 247 14.26 -1.15 -5.32
CA ASN A 247 15.30 -0.85 -6.29
C ASN A 247 15.22 -1.78 -7.51
N TYR A 248 14.98 -3.08 -7.28
CA TYR A 248 14.76 -4.05 -8.36
C TYR A 248 13.57 -3.64 -9.23
N THR A 249 12.48 -3.21 -8.61
CA THR A 249 11.27 -2.80 -9.32
C THR A 249 11.50 -1.51 -10.09
N GLU A 250 12.17 -0.53 -9.50
CA GLU A 250 12.52 0.73 -10.17
C GLU A 250 13.39 0.48 -11.40
N ALA A 251 14.44 -0.35 -11.27
CA ALA A 251 15.28 -0.76 -12.38
C ALA A 251 14.47 -1.46 -13.49
N LEU A 252 13.61 -2.41 -13.12
CA LEU A 252 12.75 -3.12 -14.07
C LEU A 252 11.80 -2.17 -14.80
N THR A 253 11.19 -1.22 -14.09
CA THR A 253 10.31 -0.21 -14.69
C THR A 253 11.05 0.77 -15.61
N GLY A 254 12.36 0.96 -15.43
CA GLY A 254 13.21 1.72 -16.35
C GLY A 254 13.64 0.92 -17.59
N VAL A 255 13.89 -0.37 -17.45
CA VAL A 255 14.31 -1.25 -18.56
C VAL A 255 13.16 -1.53 -19.54
N ILE A 256 11.93 -1.70 -19.05
CA ILE A 256 10.78 -2.04 -19.92
C ILE A 256 10.54 -0.99 -21.04
N PRO A 257 10.50 0.33 -20.75
CA PRO A 257 10.40 1.36 -21.78
C PRO A 257 11.60 1.37 -22.74
N LEU A 258 12.80 1.09 -22.24
CA LEU A 258 14.02 1.05 -23.06
C LEU A 258 13.97 -0.08 -24.10
N GLU A 259 13.54 -1.28 -23.70
CA GLU A 259 13.32 -2.39 -24.63
C GLU A 259 12.18 -2.12 -25.60
N LYS A 260 11.13 -1.43 -25.16
CA LYS A 260 10.04 -1.02 -26.04
C LYS A 260 10.54 -0.07 -27.14
N ASN A 261 11.40 0.89 -26.79
CA ASN A 261 12.02 1.80 -27.76
C ASN A 261 12.94 1.02 -28.71
N PHE A 262 13.77 0.12 -28.19
CA PHE A 262 14.66 -0.74 -29.00
C PHE A 262 13.89 -1.54 -30.06
N VAL A 263 12.80 -2.19 -29.67
CA VAL A 263 11.93 -2.94 -30.61
C VAL A 263 11.27 -2.02 -31.64
N THR A 264 10.92 -0.80 -31.24
CA THR A 264 10.27 0.18 -32.13
C THR A 264 11.26 0.78 -33.14
N ASP A 265 12.47 1.11 -32.69
CA ASP A 265 13.52 1.72 -33.51
C ASP A 265 14.03 0.74 -34.58
N LEU A 266 14.16 -0.54 -34.22
CA LEU A 266 14.49 -1.62 -35.16
C LEU A 266 13.29 -2.10 -36.00
N GLN A 267 12.08 -1.57 -35.78
CA GLN A 267 10.85 -1.93 -36.49
C GLN A 267 10.52 -3.43 -36.43
N LEU A 268 10.85 -4.07 -35.30
CA LEU A 268 10.63 -5.50 -35.10
C LEU A 268 9.15 -5.84 -34.87
N GLU A 269 8.81 -7.12 -35.02
CA GLU A 269 7.46 -7.59 -34.74
C GLU A 269 7.04 -7.34 -33.28
N LYS A 270 5.77 -7.00 -33.07
CA LYS A 270 5.23 -6.72 -31.72
C LYS A 270 5.39 -7.90 -30.75
N GLY A 271 5.43 -9.14 -31.27
CA GLY A 271 5.64 -10.35 -30.47
C GLY A 271 7.05 -10.47 -29.89
N THR A 272 8.04 -9.81 -30.49
CA THR A 272 9.45 -9.87 -30.06
C THR A 272 9.65 -9.30 -28.67
N LEU A 273 8.99 -8.17 -28.36
CA LEU A 273 9.05 -7.56 -27.03
C LEU A 273 8.57 -8.53 -25.94
N VAL A 274 7.51 -9.29 -26.22
CA VAL A 274 6.99 -10.30 -25.30
C VAL A 274 8.02 -11.39 -25.04
N LYS A 275 8.67 -11.90 -26.10
CA LYS A 275 9.71 -12.93 -26.00
C LYS A 275 10.93 -12.44 -25.19
N ILE A 276 11.38 -11.19 -25.40
CA ILE A 276 12.50 -10.58 -24.64
C ILE A 276 12.16 -10.46 -23.14
N LEU A 277 10.96 -9.97 -22.83
CA LEU A 277 10.56 -9.68 -21.45
C LEU A 277 10.10 -10.92 -20.68
N THR A 278 9.68 -12.01 -21.35
CA THR A 278 9.16 -13.22 -20.69
C THR A 278 10.13 -13.79 -19.63
N PRO A 279 11.43 -14.03 -19.93
CA PRO A 279 12.38 -14.50 -18.93
C PRO A 279 12.55 -13.53 -17.75
N VAL A 280 12.58 -12.22 -18.04
CA VAL A 280 12.76 -11.16 -17.04
C VAL A 280 11.58 -11.11 -16.07
N ILE A 281 10.35 -11.10 -16.60
CA ILE A 281 9.12 -11.11 -15.80
C ILE A 281 8.98 -12.43 -15.03
N SER A 282 9.42 -13.55 -15.59
CA SER A 282 9.45 -14.82 -14.87
C SER A 282 10.40 -14.79 -13.67
N SER A 283 11.55 -14.10 -13.78
CA SER A 283 12.49 -13.91 -12.68
C SER A 283 11.88 -13.04 -11.58
N PHE A 284 11.32 -11.88 -11.94
CA PHE A 284 10.61 -11.02 -10.99
C PHE A 284 9.47 -11.75 -10.29
N SER A 285 8.70 -12.56 -11.04
CA SER A 285 7.62 -13.40 -10.49
C SER A 285 8.13 -14.40 -9.44
N LYS A 286 9.29 -15.03 -9.67
CA LYS A 286 9.94 -15.94 -8.71
C LYS A 286 10.37 -15.20 -7.44
N ILE A 287 10.95 -14.01 -7.57
CA ILE A 287 11.36 -13.16 -6.43
C ILE A 287 10.13 -12.82 -5.58
N CYS A 288 9.05 -12.33 -6.20
CA CYS A 288 7.79 -12.01 -5.52
C CYS A 288 7.24 -13.23 -4.77
N GLN A 289 7.16 -14.39 -5.42
CA GLN A 289 6.67 -15.62 -4.77
C GLN A 289 7.57 -16.09 -3.62
N SER A 290 8.89 -15.95 -3.74
CA SER A 290 9.86 -16.28 -2.67
C SER A 290 9.65 -15.38 -1.44
N ASN A 291 9.49 -14.08 -1.66
CA ASN A 291 9.25 -13.14 -0.56
C ASN A 291 7.87 -13.33 0.06
N MET A 292 6.84 -13.66 -0.72
CA MET A 292 5.52 -14.04 -0.18
C MET A 292 5.60 -15.28 0.73
N LYS A 293 6.40 -16.29 0.36
CA LYS A 293 6.62 -17.47 1.21
C LYS A 293 7.29 -17.09 2.54
N LYS A 294 8.29 -16.20 2.52
CA LYS A 294 8.95 -15.70 3.74
C LYS A 294 7.96 -14.97 4.65
N VAL A 295 7.13 -14.10 4.08
CA VAL A 295 6.08 -13.41 4.85
C VAL A 295 5.09 -14.38 5.45
N SER A 296 4.65 -15.40 4.70
CA SER A 296 3.73 -16.42 5.22
C SER A 296 4.29 -17.19 6.42
N GLY A 297 5.62 -17.29 6.56
CA GLY A 297 6.28 -17.88 7.73
C GLY A 297 6.30 -16.98 8.98
N ASN A 298 6.25 -15.65 8.82
CA ASN A 298 6.23 -14.69 9.92
C ASN A 298 5.33 -13.49 9.62
N MET A 299 4.02 -13.72 9.62
CA MET A 299 3.03 -12.71 9.25
C MET A 299 3.02 -11.50 10.20
N VAL A 300 3.25 -11.72 11.50
CA VAL A 300 3.16 -10.67 12.54
C VAL A 300 4.23 -9.59 12.41
N ASN A 301 5.43 -9.95 11.94
CA ASN A 301 6.55 -9.02 11.82
C ASN A 301 6.82 -8.60 10.37
N LEU A 302 6.65 -9.51 9.42
CA LEU A 302 6.93 -9.26 8.00
C LEU A 302 5.68 -8.88 7.20
N GLY A 303 4.48 -9.03 7.77
CA GLY A 303 3.22 -8.84 7.04
C GLY A 303 3.09 -7.48 6.34
N LEU A 304 3.56 -6.40 6.96
CA LEU A 304 3.50 -5.05 6.39
C LEU A 304 4.22 -4.92 5.03
N PHE A 305 5.23 -5.76 4.78
CA PHE A 305 5.93 -5.79 3.49
C PHE A 305 5.01 -6.18 2.32
N THR A 306 3.91 -6.90 2.57
CA THR A 306 2.95 -7.28 1.51
C THR A 306 2.34 -6.08 0.80
N PHE A 307 2.19 -4.95 1.49
CA PHE A 307 1.70 -3.70 0.90
C PHE A 307 2.72 -3.08 -0.05
N GLU A 308 4.02 -3.08 0.30
CA GLU A 308 5.07 -2.64 -0.62
C GLU A 308 5.20 -3.57 -1.83
N LEU A 309 5.07 -4.88 -1.59
CA LEU A 309 5.11 -5.87 -2.65
C LEU A 309 3.96 -5.70 -3.64
N ASP A 310 2.73 -5.43 -3.18
CA ASP A 310 1.59 -5.13 -4.06
C ASP A 310 1.84 -3.85 -4.89
N ASP A 311 2.38 -2.79 -4.28
CA ASP A 311 2.73 -1.57 -5.02
C ASP A 311 3.82 -1.83 -6.08
N CYS A 312 4.85 -2.61 -5.74
CA CYS A 312 5.88 -3.02 -6.68
C CYS A 312 5.30 -3.77 -7.88
N ILE A 313 4.49 -4.80 -7.64
CA ILE A 313 3.83 -5.56 -8.71
C ILE A 313 2.93 -4.65 -9.54
N THR A 314 2.20 -3.73 -8.90
CA THR A 314 1.33 -2.75 -9.56
C THR A 314 2.11 -1.83 -10.50
N LYS A 315 3.29 -1.34 -10.07
CA LYS A 315 4.18 -0.50 -10.90
C LYS A 315 4.66 -1.25 -12.14
N VAL A 316 5.07 -2.51 -12.00
CA VAL A 316 5.50 -3.34 -13.15
C VAL A 316 4.34 -3.61 -14.11
N ILE A 317 3.15 -3.95 -13.60
CA ILE A 317 1.94 -4.14 -14.44
C ILE A 317 1.64 -2.87 -15.25
N LYS A 318 1.75 -1.69 -14.62
CA LYS A 318 1.56 -0.40 -15.30
C LYS A 318 2.64 -0.13 -16.36
N ALA A 319 3.89 -0.51 -16.10
CA ALA A 319 4.98 -0.38 -17.08
C ALA A 319 4.76 -1.27 -18.32
N LEU A 320 4.16 -2.46 -18.14
CA LEU A 320 3.82 -3.40 -19.21
C LEU A 320 2.53 -3.03 -19.98
N LYS A 321 2.10 -1.76 -19.95
CA LYS A 321 0.87 -1.32 -20.63
C LYS A 321 0.89 -1.72 -22.11
N ASN A 322 -0.20 -2.37 -22.55
CA ASN A 322 -0.40 -2.96 -23.89
C ASN A 322 0.27 -4.32 -24.14
N ILE A 323 0.73 -5.02 -23.10
CA ILE A 323 1.29 -6.38 -23.19
C ILE A 323 0.47 -7.34 -22.31
N SER A 324 -0.69 -7.77 -22.78
CA SER A 324 -1.67 -8.54 -21.98
C SER A 324 -1.11 -9.82 -21.38
N LEU A 325 -0.39 -10.64 -22.17
CA LEU A 325 0.12 -11.95 -21.74
C LEU A 325 0.97 -11.88 -20.47
N LEU A 326 1.89 -10.90 -20.39
CA LEU A 326 2.77 -10.71 -19.23
C LEU A 326 2.05 -10.04 -18.06
N GLN A 327 1.06 -9.19 -18.35
CA GLN A 327 0.22 -8.58 -17.32
C GLN A 327 -0.60 -9.65 -16.58
N ASP A 328 -1.22 -10.59 -17.31
CA ASP A 328 -2.08 -11.63 -16.72
C ASP A 328 -1.32 -12.51 -15.71
N GLN A 329 -0.06 -12.85 -16.01
CA GLN A 329 0.81 -13.58 -15.09
C GLN A 329 1.04 -12.82 -13.77
N LEU A 330 1.31 -11.52 -13.86
CA LEU A 330 1.56 -10.68 -12.69
C LEU A 330 0.27 -10.36 -11.92
N VAL A 331 -0.87 -10.24 -12.60
CA VAL A 331 -2.17 -10.03 -11.97
C VAL A 331 -2.52 -11.19 -11.04
N LEU A 332 -2.25 -12.43 -11.46
CA LEU A 332 -2.48 -13.61 -10.61
C LEU A 332 -1.59 -13.61 -9.36
N ILE A 333 -0.33 -13.20 -9.48
CA ILE A 333 0.59 -13.07 -8.34
C ILE A 333 0.12 -11.94 -7.41
N ARG A 334 -0.30 -10.82 -7.99
CA ARG A 334 -0.85 -9.68 -7.26
C ARG A 334 -2.06 -10.07 -6.42
N GLN A 335 -3.02 -10.80 -7.01
CA GLN A 335 -4.20 -11.29 -6.28
C GLN A 335 -3.81 -12.15 -5.08
N LYS A 336 -2.83 -13.04 -5.23
CA LYS A 336 -2.30 -13.82 -4.09
C LYS A 336 -1.63 -12.94 -3.03
N CYS A 337 -0.90 -11.90 -3.43
CA CYS A 337 -0.30 -10.93 -2.50
C CYS A 337 -1.36 -10.14 -1.71
N GLN A 338 -2.44 -9.75 -2.39
CA GLN A 338 -3.58 -9.08 -1.75
C GLN A 338 -4.30 -9.99 -0.76
N GLN A 339 -4.50 -11.28 -1.10
CA GLN A 339 -5.05 -12.25 -0.15
C GLN A 339 -4.18 -12.38 1.10
N LEU A 340 -2.84 -12.41 0.96
CA LEU A 340 -1.94 -12.38 2.12
C LEU A 340 -2.07 -11.09 2.95
N SER A 341 -2.26 -9.95 2.27
CA SER A 341 -2.48 -8.65 2.92
C SER A 341 -3.80 -8.62 3.70
N ILE A 342 -4.84 -9.30 3.21
CA ILE A 342 -6.13 -9.43 3.92
C ILE A 342 -5.97 -10.37 5.13
N ASN A 343 -5.28 -11.49 4.97
CA ASN A 343 -4.99 -12.43 6.07
C ASN A 343 -4.18 -11.76 7.19
N LEU A 344 -3.32 -10.78 6.87
CA LEU A 344 -2.62 -9.97 7.87
C LEU A 344 -3.60 -9.22 8.78
N LEU A 345 -4.72 -8.71 8.25
CA LEU A 345 -5.71 -7.99 9.04
C LEU A 345 -6.35 -8.92 10.10
N ASP A 346 -6.68 -10.15 9.73
CA ASP A 346 -7.20 -11.18 10.65
C ASP A 346 -6.13 -11.58 11.69
N GLU A 347 -4.90 -11.87 11.23
CA GLU A 347 -3.79 -12.20 12.12
C GLU A 347 -3.48 -11.10 13.15
N MET A 348 -3.70 -9.83 12.81
CA MET A 348 -3.55 -8.73 13.76
C MET A 348 -4.58 -8.76 14.89
N ILE A 349 -5.85 -9.07 14.60
CA ILE A 349 -6.89 -9.25 15.63
C ILE A 349 -6.56 -10.48 16.50
N ILE A 350 -6.18 -11.59 15.87
CA ILE A 350 -5.75 -12.80 16.60
C ILE A 350 -4.54 -12.49 17.49
N TYR A 351 -3.60 -11.69 17.02
CA TYR A 351 -2.40 -11.28 17.76
C TYR A 351 -2.74 -10.43 18.99
N ILE A 352 -3.64 -9.45 18.84
CA ILE A 352 -4.12 -8.60 19.95
C ILE A 352 -4.73 -9.48 21.05
N ASN A 353 -5.60 -10.42 20.69
CA ASN A 353 -6.24 -11.33 21.62
C ASN A 353 -5.21 -12.26 22.31
N LYS A 354 -4.27 -12.85 21.57
CA LYS A 354 -3.19 -13.69 22.13
C LYS A 354 -2.32 -12.90 23.12
N LYS A 355 -1.92 -11.69 22.79
CA LYS A 355 -1.12 -10.83 23.70
C LYS A 355 -1.89 -10.41 24.94
N ALA A 356 -3.17 -10.07 24.82
CA ALA A 356 -4.01 -9.72 25.95
C ALA A 356 -4.26 -10.92 26.88
N THR A 357 -4.50 -12.12 26.32
CA THR A 357 -4.73 -13.34 27.11
C THR A 357 -3.49 -13.86 27.82
N ASN A 358 -2.30 -13.63 27.27
CA ASN A 358 -1.00 -13.99 27.86
C ASN A 358 -0.60 -13.11 29.05
N LEU A 359 -1.34 -12.04 29.37
CA LEU A 359 -1.04 -11.16 30.50
C LEU A 359 -1.28 -11.91 31.82
N ASN A 360 -0.22 -12.29 32.53
CA ASN A 360 -0.32 -13.14 33.73
C ASN A 360 -0.66 -12.36 35.00
N SER A 361 -0.22 -11.12 35.14
CA SER A 361 -0.51 -10.23 36.28
C SER A 361 -0.72 -8.80 35.81
N LEU A 362 -1.51 -8.03 36.56
CA LEU A 362 -1.65 -6.60 36.33
C LEU A 362 -0.46 -5.84 36.96
N PRO A 363 -0.04 -4.70 36.37
CA PRO A 363 0.94 -3.83 36.99
C PRO A 363 0.47 -3.37 38.38
N SER A 364 1.38 -3.24 39.35
CA SER A 364 1.09 -2.87 40.75
C SER A 364 0.30 -1.56 40.90
N ASP A 365 0.49 -0.65 39.95
CA ASP A 365 -0.09 0.69 39.95
C ASP A 365 -1.31 0.78 39.00
N PHE A 366 -1.77 -0.34 38.45
CA PHE A 366 -2.77 -0.39 37.36
C PHE A 366 -2.40 0.50 36.17
N GLY A 367 -1.09 0.62 35.92
CA GLY A 367 -0.51 1.44 34.86
C GLY A 367 -0.67 0.85 33.47
N ILE A 368 0.05 1.48 32.54
CA ILE A 368 0.12 1.07 31.13
C ILE A 368 0.77 -0.31 31.02
N THR A 369 0.23 -1.16 30.15
CA THR A 369 0.82 -2.47 29.84
C THR A 369 1.75 -2.42 28.63
N GLU A 370 2.79 -3.26 28.62
CA GLU A 370 3.63 -3.47 27.43
C GLU A 370 2.82 -3.92 26.22
N THR A 371 1.75 -4.69 26.46
CA THR A 371 0.79 -5.11 25.42
C THR A 371 0.18 -3.92 24.68
N THR A 372 -0.25 -2.88 25.40
CA THR A 372 -0.78 -1.66 24.80
C THR A 372 0.30 -0.90 24.01
N VAL A 373 1.52 -0.83 24.52
CA VAL A 373 2.64 -0.15 23.83
C VAL A 373 3.01 -0.88 22.53
N ASP A 374 3.12 -2.20 22.56
CA ASP A 374 3.45 -3.06 21.41
C ASP A 374 2.38 -2.94 20.31
N ILE A 375 1.11 -3.10 20.67
CA ILE A 375 -0.02 -3.02 19.71
C ILE A 375 -0.13 -1.63 19.11
N MET A 376 -0.03 -0.56 19.90
CA MET A 376 -0.08 0.80 19.37
C MET A 376 1.14 1.13 18.50
N SER A 377 2.31 0.59 18.81
CA SER A 377 3.51 0.73 17.97
C SER A 377 3.32 0.02 16.63
N LYS A 378 2.69 -1.17 16.61
CA LYS A 378 2.32 -1.86 15.37
C LYS A 378 1.27 -1.09 14.58
N LEU A 379 0.17 -0.66 15.19
CA LEU A 379 -0.87 0.14 14.53
C LEU A 379 -0.33 1.44 13.93
N ARG A 380 0.63 2.09 14.60
CA ARG A 380 1.35 3.24 14.03
C ARG A 380 2.09 2.86 12.75
N ARG A 381 2.78 1.71 12.71
CA ARG A 381 3.46 1.24 11.49
C ARG A 381 2.48 0.89 10.37
N PHE A 382 1.27 0.40 10.68
CA PHE A 382 0.20 0.23 9.69
C PHE A 382 -0.14 1.58 9.02
N SER A 383 -0.23 2.66 9.80
CA SER A 383 -0.56 3.98 9.24
C SER A 383 0.45 4.51 8.21
N ASP A 384 1.70 4.02 8.21
CA ASP A 384 2.71 4.39 7.22
C ASP A 384 2.37 3.87 5.80
N TYR A 385 1.46 2.88 5.67
CA TYR A 385 1.07 2.22 4.42
C TYR A 385 -0.35 2.56 3.95
N GLN A 386 -0.91 3.69 4.40
CA GLN A 386 -2.29 4.06 4.11
C GLN A 386 -2.65 3.99 2.62
N LYS A 387 -1.78 4.43 1.70
CA LYS A 387 -2.09 4.47 0.25
C LYS A 387 -2.18 3.07 -0.34
N GLU A 388 -1.26 2.21 0.06
CA GLU A 388 -1.12 0.83 -0.35
C GLU A 388 -2.30 0.00 0.19
N GLU A 389 -2.66 0.19 1.47
CA GLU A 389 -3.84 -0.40 2.11
C GLU A 389 -5.14 -0.04 1.41
N LEU A 390 -5.37 1.25 1.11
CA LEU A 390 -6.54 1.71 0.37
C LEU A 390 -6.65 1.06 -1.01
N THR A 391 -5.50 0.81 -1.65
CA THR A 391 -5.44 0.15 -2.95
C THR A 391 -5.84 -1.32 -2.85
N VAL A 392 -5.39 -2.03 -1.81
CA VAL A 392 -5.80 -3.41 -1.55
C VAL A 392 -7.31 -3.49 -1.26
N LEU A 393 -7.81 -2.58 -0.42
CA LEU A 393 -9.23 -2.52 -0.04
C LEU A 393 -10.15 -2.16 -1.22
N LYS A 394 -9.72 -1.28 -2.13
CA LYS A 394 -10.50 -0.91 -3.32
C LYS A 394 -10.67 -2.07 -4.31
N ASN A 395 -9.67 -2.94 -4.42
CA ASN A 395 -9.63 -3.99 -5.44
C ASN A 395 -10.29 -5.29 -5.00
N ASN A 396 -10.64 -5.44 -3.72
CA ASN A 396 -11.22 -6.65 -3.16
C ASN A 396 -12.58 -6.36 -2.51
N PRO A 397 -13.60 -7.22 -2.70
CA PRO A 397 -14.89 -7.06 -2.03
C PRO A 397 -14.76 -7.48 -0.55
N ILE A 398 -14.28 -6.55 0.27
CA ILE A 398 -14.02 -6.76 1.70
C ILE A 398 -15.20 -6.17 2.49
N THR A 399 -15.75 -6.97 3.41
CA THR A 399 -16.76 -6.52 4.38
C THR A 399 -16.12 -6.37 5.76
N ILE A 400 -16.78 -5.63 6.68
CA ILE A 400 -16.31 -5.47 8.07
C ILE A 400 -16.09 -6.83 8.76
N GLN A 401 -16.82 -7.87 8.35
CA GLN A 401 -16.70 -9.21 8.93
C GLN A 401 -15.52 -10.03 8.40
N SER A 402 -14.81 -9.54 7.37
CA SER A 402 -13.72 -10.29 6.74
C SER A 402 -12.44 -10.39 7.56
N TRP A 403 -12.17 -9.41 8.43
CA TRP A 403 -11.02 -9.43 9.36
C TRP A 403 -11.41 -9.88 10.77
N LEU A 404 -12.65 -10.33 10.97
CA LEU A 404 -13.11 -10.90 12.23
C LEU A 404 -12.94 -12.43 12.16
N PRO A 405 -12.19 -13.04 13.09
CA PRO A 405 -12.15 -14.50 13.19
C PRO A 405 -13.58 -15.01 13.44
N GLY A 406 -14.05 -15.92 12.58
CA GLY A 406 -15.43 -16.41 12.54
C GLY A 406 -16.02 -16.91 13.88
N GLU A 407 -17.36 -16.92 13.92
CA GLU A 407 -18.36 -17.28 14.96
C GLU A 407 -18.12 -17.05 16.48
N ASP A 408 -16.91 -16.79 16.99
CA ASP A 408 -16.68 -16.69 18.44
C ASP A 408 -15.63 -15.66 18.88
N THR A 409 -15.59 -14.50 18.22
CA THR A 409 -14.90 -13.32 18.77
C THR A 409 -15.65 -12.78 19.98
N LYS A 410 -15.32 -13.33 21.16
CA LYS A 410 -15.93 -13.00 22.47
C LYS A 410 -15.93 -11.49 22.74
N TRP A 411 -14.89 -10.78 22.31
CA TRP A 411 -14.79 -9.34 22.45
C TRP A 411 -15.83 -8.59 21.60
N TYR A 412 -16.02 -9.01 20.34
CA TYR A 412 -16.97 -8.39 19.41
C TYR A 412 -18.42 -8.57 19.88
N LYS A 413 -18.75 -9.74 20.46
CA LYS A 413 -20.05 -9.99 21.13
C LYS A 413 -20.21 -9.17 22.41
N ALA A 414 -19.12 -8.93 23.15
CA ALA A 414 -19.16 -8.18 24.41
C ALA A 414 -19.35 -6.67 24.19
N PHE A 415 -18.61 -6.08 23.24
CA PHE A 415 -18.74 -4.68 22.87
C PHE A 415 -18.03 -4.37 21.56
N HIS A 416 -18.67 -3.54 20.74
CA HIS A 416 -18.05 -2.82 19.63
C HIS A 416 -18.54 -1.37 19.64
N SER A 417 -17.69 -0.42 19.24
CA SER A 417 -18.02 1.00 19.23
C SER A 417 -18.76 1.48 17.96
N LEU A 418 -18.97 0.58 16.99
CA LEU A 418 -19.83 0.75 15.81
C LEU A 418 -21.32 0.89 16.20
N ASN A 419 -22.06 1.77 15.51
CA ASN A 419 -23.49 1.99 15.78
C ASN A 419 -24.36 0.87 15.17
N LYS A 420 -25.53 0.58 15.75
CA LYS A 420 -26.49 -0.44 15.26
C LYS A 420 -26.93 -0.23 13.80
N GLN A 421 -27.02 1.01 13.33
CA GLN A 421 -27.34 1.36 11.93
C GLN A 421 -26.18 1.06 10.96
N GLU A 422 -24.93 1.11 11.43
CA GLU A 422 -23.74 0.78 10.63
C GLU A 422 -23.57 -0.74 10.52
N LEU A 423 -24.06 -1.48 11.51
CA LEU A 423 -24.09 -2.95 11.54
C LEU A 423 -25.26 -3.54 10.71
N SER A 424 -26.41 -2.85 10.63
CA SER A 424 -27.58 -3.31 9.86
C SER A 424 -27.42 -3.09 8.35
N ASN A 425 -26.57 -2.17 7.93
CA ASN A 425 -26.33 -1.83 6.53
C ASN A 425 -25.25 -2.71 5.88
N ASN A 426 -25.12 -3.98 6.33
CA ASN A 426 -24.14 -4.94 5.80
C ASN A 426 -24.25 -5.19 4.28
N THR A 427 -25.39 -4.88 3.66
CA THR A 427 -25.62 -5.01 2.21
C THR A 427 -25.30 -3.75 1.38
N THR A 428 -25.21 -2.57 2.01
CA THR A 428 -24.84 -1.30 1.35
C THR A 428 -23.48 -0.78 1.79
N LEU A 429 -22.78 -1.45 2.72
CA LEU A 429 -21.40 -1.12 3.07
C LEU A 429 -20.36 -1.62 2.05
N SER A 430 -20.75 -2.39 1.04
CA SER A 430 -19.91 -2.74 -0.11
C SER A 430 -19.61 -1.56 -1.04
N THR A 431 -20.32 -0.43 -0.88
CA THR A 431 -20.14 0.83 -1.64
C THR A 431 -19.53 1.97 -0.81
N THR A 432 -19.05 1.69 0.41
CA THR A 432 -18.42 2.72 1.25
C THR A 432 -16.96 2.91 0.83
N SER A 433 -16.47 4.16 0.82
CA SER A 433 -15.10 4.47 0.43
C SER A 433 -14.09 3.61 1.22
N PRO A 434 -13.00 3.14 0.59
CA PRO A 434 -12.01 2.26 1.23
C PRO A 434 -11.41 2.88 2.51
N GLU A 435 -11.43 4.22 2.59
CA GLU A 435 -11.02 4.99 3.77
C GLU A 435 -11.89 4.71 5.00
N VAL A 436 -13.18 4.44 4.81
CA VAL A 436 -14.09 4.13 5.91
C VAL A 436 -13.91 2.71 6.41
N LEU A 437 -13.66 1.74 5.51
CA LEU A 437 -13.32 0.39 5.90
C LEU A 437 -12.04 0.37 6.72
N LEU A 438 -11.05 1.17 6.32
CA LEU A 438 -9.79 1.30 7.02
C LEU A 438 -9.95 1.93 8.41
N SER A 439 -10.76 3.00 8.52
CA SER A 439 -11.18 3.59 9.80
C SER A 439 -11.89 2.58 10.70
N CYS A 440 -12.75 1.71 10.12
CA CYS A 440 -13.43 0.65 10.85
C CYS A 440 -12.42 -0.39 11.38
N PHE A 441 -11.50 -0.88 10.54
CA PHE A 441 -10.48 -1.85 10.95
C PHE A 441 -9.64 -1.35 12.13
N ILE A 442 -9.07 -0.14 12.04
CA ILE A 442 -8.26 0.43 13.15
C ILE A 442 -9.10 0.60 14.41
N GLY A 443 -10.34 1.07 14.28
CA GLY A 443 -11.24 1.18 15.42
C GLY A 443 -11.61 -0.19 16.04
N ASP A 444 -11.70 -1.24 15.23
CA ASP A 444 -11.97 -2.61 15.68
C ASP A 444 -10.75 -3.18 16.42
N CYS A 445 -9.52 -2.90 15.96
CA CYS A 445 -8.30 -3.26 16.71
C CYS A 445 -8.25 -2.57 18.09
N LEU A 446 -8.67 -1.30 18.18
CA LEU A 446 -8.73 -0.57 19.45
C LEU A 446 -9.81 -1.12 20.38
N ASP A 447 -10.97 -1.48 19.83
CA ASP A 447 -12.05 -2.13 20.58
C ASP A 447 -11.58 -3.50 21.10
N ASP A 448 -10.97 -4.34 20.26
CA ASP A 448 -10.43 -5.64 20.66
C ASP A 448 -9.41 -5.49 21.79
N LEU A 449 -8.44 -4.59 21.65
CA LEU A 449 -7.45 -4.33 22.69
C LEU A 449 -8.11 -3.99 24.03
N CYS A 450 -9.07 -3.05 24.02
CA CYS A 450 -9.75 -2.62 25.25
C CYS A 450 -10.57 -3.75 25.88
N VAL A 451 -11.37 -4.46 25.09
CA VAL A 451 -12.29 -5.49 25.57
C VAL A 451 -11.54 -6.75 25.97
N SER A 452 -10.51 -7.14 25.23
CA SER A 452 -9.65 -8.28 25.60
C SER A 452 -8.87 -8.00 26.89
N LEU A 453 -8.38 -6.78 27.10
CA LEU A 453 -7.79 -6.36 28.37
C LEU A 453 -8.84 -6.28 29.49
N GLU A 454 -10.06 -5.82 29.23
CA GLU A 454 -11.18 -5.80 30.18
C GLU A 454 -11.48 -7.22 30.69
N MET A 455 -11.71 -8.15 29.77
CA MET A 455 -12.03 -9.55 30.10
C MET A 455 -10.89 -10.20 30.88
N ARG A 456 -9.64 -9.94 30.49
CA ARG A 456 -8.47 -10.49 31.19
C ARG A 456 -8.31 -9.88 32.58
N ALA A 457 -8.36 -8.55 32.71
CA ALA A 457 -8.21 -7.85 33.98
C ALA A 457 -9.32 -8.25 34.97
N ALA A 458 -10.57 -8.35 34.52
CA ALA A 458 -11.68 -8.82 35.33
C ALA A 458 -11.46 -10.27 35.83
N LYS A 459 -10.97 -11.16 34.96
CA LYS A 459 -10.65 -12.54 35.33
C LYS A 459 -9.52 -12.60 36.38
N LEU A 460 -8.44 -11.85 36.16
CA LEU A 460 -7.29 -11.80 37.08
C LEU A 460 -7.68 -11.25 38.45
N LEU A 461 -8.44 -10.15 38.49
CA LEU A 461 -8.91 -9.55 39.73
C LEU A 461 -9.97 -10.39 40.45
N SER A 462 -10.67 -11.29 39.75
CA SER A 462 -11.60 -12.24 40.36
C SER A 462 -10.92 -13.46 41.00
N GLN A 463 -9.63 -13.70 40.71
CA GLN A 463 -8.89 -14.85 41.24
C GLN A 463 -8.34 -14.58 42.65
N PRO A 464 -8.58 -15.47 43.64
CA PRO A 464 -8.18 -15.25 45.03
C PRO A 464 -6.66 -15.12 45.23
N GLN A 465 -5.87 -15.83 44.43
CA GLN A 465 -4.40 -15.84 44.53
C GLN A 465 -3.77 -14.48 44.17
N GLN A 466 -4.38 -13.70 43.28
CA GLN A 466 -3.85 -12.39 42.87
C GLN A 466 -4.37 -11.24 43.73
N GLN A 467 -5.56 -11.39 44.32
CA GLN A 467 -6.09 -10.46 45.33
C GLN A 467 -5.15 -10.39 46.53
N ASN A 468 -4.61 -11.54 46.95
CA ASN A 468 -3.71 -11.65 48.10
C ASN A 468 -2.28 -11.15 47.82
N THR A 469 -1.90 -10.87 46.58
CA THR A 469 -0.54 -10.39 46.23
C THR A 469 -0.52 -8.92 45.83
N HIS A 470 -1.65 -8.34 45.42
CA HIS A 470 -1.70 -6.96 44.95
C HIS A 470 -1.79 -5.94 46.11
N HIS A 471 -0.87 -4.97 46.13
CA HIS A 471 -0.76 -3.94 47.18
C HIS A 471 -2.05 -3.16 47.42
N TYR A 472 -2.87 -2.96 46.38
CA TYR A 472 -4.17 -2.27 46.49
C TYR A 472 -5.13 -2.91 47.52
N PHE A 473 -5.14 -4.23 47.63
CA PHE A 473 -6.03 -4.97 48.55
C PHE A 473 -5.46 -5.10 49.96
N HIS A 474 -4.18 -4.74 50.17
CA HIS A 474 -3.58 -4.66 51.50
C HIS A 474 -4.07 -3.38 52.18
N ARG A 475 -5.06 -3.52 53.07
CA ARG A 475 -5.53 -2.44 53.94
C ARG A 475 -4.53 -2.32 55.10
N PRO A 476 -3.80 -1.20 55.27
CA PRO A 476 -2.99 -1.00 56.45
C PRO A 476 -3.90 -1.04 57.69
N SER A 477 -3.57 -1.88 58.67
CA SER A 477 -4.18 -1.83 60.00
C SER A 477 -3.90 -0.46 60.61
N LEU A 478 -4.95 0.23 61.01
CA LEU A 478 -4.87 1.58 61.60
C LEU A 478 -4.54 1.58 63.10
N ASP A 479 -4.26 0.42 63.70
CA ASP A 479 -3.86 0.32 65.11
C ASP A 479 -2.40 -0.14 65.22
N GLY A 480 -1.54 0.78 65.67
CA GLY A 480 -0.18 0.49 66.10
C GLY A 480 -0.18 -0.10 67.49
N ASN A 481 -0.58 -1.35 67.64
CA ASN A 481 -0.29 -2.12 68.85
C ASN A 481 0.17 -3.54 68.49
N ASP A 482 1.32 -3.90 69.03
CA ASP A 482 2.04 -5.13 68.74
C ASP A 482 1.25 -6.39 69.10
N GLY A 483 1.41 -7.41 68.26
CA GLY A 483 1.29 -8.81 68.65
C GLY A 483 -0.13 -9.35 68.88
N GLU A 484 -0.75 -9.88 67.83
CA GLU A 484 -1.36 -11.22 67.83
C GLU A 484 -1.98 -11.52 66.45
N HIS A 485 -1.67 -12.70 65.91
CA HIS A 485 -2.36 -13.22 64.73
C HIS A 485 -3.85 -13.39 65.05
N ILE A 486 -4.69 -12.53 64.49
CA ILE A 486 -6.11 -12.82 64.28
C ILE A 486 -6.42 -12.55 62.81
N GLY A 487 -6.67 -13.63 62.08
CA GLY A 487 -7.20 -13.58 60.73
C GLY A 487 -8.60 -12.95 60.70
N GLY A 488 -9.01 -12.47 59.53
CA GLY A 488 -10.40 -12.10 59.27
C GLY A 488 -10.61 -10.67 58.82
N GLY A 489 -10.01 -10.33 57.69
CA GLY A 489 -10.41 -9.19 56.86
C GLY A 489 -10.46 -9.55 55.38
N ASN A 490 -10.73 -10.83 55.05
CA ASN A 490 -11.01 -11.29 53.68
C ASN A 490 -12.35 -10.70 53.22
N GLY A 491 -12.39 -9.40 52.94
CA GLY A 491 -13.42 -8.84 52.11
C GLY A 491 -13.11 -9.25 50.68
N VAL A 492 -13.76 -10.31 50.17
CA VAL A 492 -13.78 -10.57 48.73
C VAL A 492 -14.20 -9.25 48.06
N PRO A 493 -13.37 -8.65 47.19
CA PRO A 493 -13.70 -7.37 46.58
C PRO A 493 -15.03 -7.50 45.87
N SER A 494 -15.93 -6.54 46.11
CA SER A 494 -17.26 -6.54 45.48
C SER A 494 -17.10 -6.55 43.96
N ALA A 495 -18.04 -7.15 43.23
CA ALA A 495 -18.06 -7.10 41.77
C ALA A 495 -17.98 -5.65 41.23
N ASP A 496 -18.53 -4.69 41.95
CA ASP A 496 -18.42 -3.26 41.62
C ASP A 496 -17.01 -2.68 41.86
N GLU A 497 -16.29 -3.19 42.85
CA GLU A 497 -14.91 -2.79 43.13
C GLU A 497 -13.96 -3.29 42.05
N ILE A 498 -14.11 -4.56 41.66
CA ILE A 498 -13.39 -5.14 40.53
C ILE A 498 -13.68 -4.34 39.26
N LYS A 499 -14.95 -4.03 38.99
CA LYS A 499 -15.35 -3.26 37.81
C LYS A 499 -14.79 -1.84 37.82
N SER A 500 -14.74 -1.18 38.99
CA SER A 500 -14.15 0.14 39.18
C SER A 500 -12.64 0.13 38.87
N LEU A 501 -11.92 -0.86 39.38
CA LEU A 501 -10.48 -1.05 39.14
C LEU A 501 -10.16 -1.35 37.67
N VAL A 502 -10.95 -2.22 37.03
CA VAL A 502 -10.84 -2.48 35.58
C VAL A 502 -11.08 -1.20 34.78
N GLY A 503 -12.07 -0.39 35.18
CA GLY A 503 -12.32 0.92 34.58
C GLY A 503 -11.11 1.86 34.68
N PHE A 504 -10.50 1.98 35.87
CA PHE A 504 -9.30 2.79 36.07
C PHE A 504 -8.11 2.32 35.22
N PHE A 505 -7.84 1.02 35.24
CA PHE A 505 -6.77 0.40 34.45
C PHE A 505 -6.91 0.70 32.94
N LEU A 506 -8.12 0.53 32.39
CA LEU A 506 -8.38 0.76 30.98
C LEU A 506 -8.35 2.24 30.60
N VAL A 507 -8.84 3.14 31.45
CA VAL A 507 -8.73 4.59 31.22
C VAL A 507 -7.25 5.03 31.14
N THR A 508 -6.38 4.46 31.98
CA THR A 508 -4.95 4.74 31.94
C THR A 508 -4.33 4.26 30.62
N ASN A 509 -4.66 3.06 30.17
CA ASN A 509 -4.19 2.54 28.87
C ASN A 509 -4.76 3.36 27.69
N ILE A 510 -6.03 3.79 27.74
CA ILE A 510 -6.65 4.66 26.73
C ILE A 510 -5.97 6.02 26.66
N THR A 511 -5.53 6.58 27.79
CA THR A 511 -4.82 7.86 27.81
C THR A 511 -3.51 7.78 27.02
N LEU A 512 -2.77 6.67 27.13
CA LEU A 512 -1.61 6.44 26.26
C LEU A 512 -2.02 6.32 24.78
N MET A 513 -3.09 5.58 24.50
CA MET A 513 -3.57 5.44 23.11
C MET A 513 -3.92 6.79 22.50
N GLU A 514 -4.60 7.68 23.26
CA GLU A 514 -4.88 9.06 22.86
C GLU A 514 -3.59 9.86 22.63
N GLN A 515 -2.58 9.73 23.49
CA GLN A 515 -1.29 10.42 23.32
C GLN A 515 -0.55 9.95 22.05
N ILE A 516 -0.58 8.66 21.74
CA ILE A 516 0.02 8.11 20.52
C ILE A 516 -0.74 8.63 19.30
N LEU A 517 -2.08 8.54 19.31
CA LEU A 517 -2.94 9.06 18.24
C LEU A 517 -2.73 10.56 18.00
N ALA A 518 -2.58 11.35 19.06
CA ALA A 518 -2.34 12.79 18.95
C ALA A 518 -0.98 13.12 18.31
N ARG A 519 0.03 12.25 18.48
CA ARG A 519 1.37 12.42 17.89
C ARG A 519 1.46 11.90 16.46
N SER A 520 0.65 10.91 16.07
CA SER A 520 0.62 10.34 14.73
C SER A 520 -0.51 10.94 13.91
N ALA A 521 -0.20 11.95 13.08
CA ALA A 521 -1.18 12.60 12.22
C ALA A 521 -1.88 11.60 11.28
N ASP A 522 -1.13 10.66 10.68
CA ASP A 522 -1.66 9.69 9.72
C ASP A 522 -2.65 8.69 10.36
N LEU A 523 -2.33 8.17 11.54
CA LEU A 523 -3.26 7.30 12.29
C LEU A 523 -4.53 8.06 12.72
N ASN A 524 -4.39 9.35 13.07
CA ASN A 524 -5.50 10.17 13.50
C ASN A 524 -6.44 10.55 12.34
N THR A 525 -5.88 10.88 11.17
CA THR A 525 -6.67 11.13 9.96
C THR A 525 -7.37 9.87 9.47
N MET A 526 -6.67 8.72 9.50
CA MET A 526 -7.20 7.39 9.17
C MET A 526 -8.34 6.97 10.10
N LEU A 527 -8.27 7.28 11.41
CA LEU A 527 -9.34 6.95 12.35
C LEU A 527 -10.55 7.89 12.20
N ASN A 528 -10.33 9.18 11.93
CA ASN A 528 -11.36 10.23 11.95
C ASN A 528 -11.85 10.68 10.56
N VAL A 529 -11.73 9.82 9.54
CA VAL A 529 -12.19 10.09 8.16
C VAL A 529 -13.65 10.58 8.10
N ILE A 530 -14.52 10.16 9.03
CA ILE A 530 -15.91 10.62 9.12
C ILE A 530 -16.08 11.54 10.34
N PRO A 531 -16.20 12.87 10.14
CA PRO A 531 -16.35 13.84 11.24
C PRO A 531 -17.63 13.67 12.07
N GLN A 532 -18.68 13.08 11.48
CA GLN A 532 -19.96 12.81 12.16
C GLN A 532 -19.90 11.62 13.12
N ARG A 533 -18.86 10.78 13.05
CA ARG A 533 -18.63 9.71 14.02
C ARG A 533 -17.98 10.34 15.24
N GLN A 534 -18.66 10.28 16.40
CA GLN A 534 -17.98 10.50 17.68
C GLN A 534 -16.70 9.63 17.69
N PRO A 535 -15.52 10.18 18.07
CA PRO A 535 -14.28 9.44 17.96
C PRO A 535 -14.44 8.13 18.71
N ARG A 536 -14.20 6.98 18.06
CA ARG A 536 -14.44 5.66 18.66
C ARG A 536 -13.74 5.53 20.02
N ILE A 537 -12.55 6.10 20.13
CA ILE A 537 -11.79 6.21 21.37
C ILE A 537 -12.51 6.99 22.49
N MET A 538 -13.27 8.04 22.16
CA MET A 538 -14.07 8.80 23.13
C MET A 538 -15.25 7.96 23.65
N LYS A 539 -15.84 7.09 22.82
CA LYS A 539 -16.88 6.15 23.27
C LYS A 539 -16.28 5.12 24.25
N LEU A 540 -15.12 4.54 23.92
CA LEU A 540 -14.39 3.62 24.80
C LEU A 540 -14.03 4.30 26.12
N LYS A 541 -13.44 5.50 26.08
CA LYS A 541 -13.09 6.28 27.25
C LYS A 541 -14.29 6.55 28.15
N ARG A 542 -15.43 6.94 27.57
CA ARG A 542 -16.68 7.15 28.31
C ARG A 542 -17.15 5.87 28.99
N ARG A 543 -17.15 4.73 28.29
CA ARG A 543 -17.56 3.43 28.84
C ARG A 543 -16.74 3.04 30.07
N TYR A 544 -15.41 3.13 30.00
CA TYR A 544 -14.54 2.75 31.12
C TYR A 544 -14.50 3.79 32.23
N LEU A 545 -14.75 5.07 31.92
CA LEU A 545 -15.03 6.09 32.93
C LEU A 545 -16.31 5.74 33.71
N GLU A 546 -17.37 5.29 33.05
CA GLU A 546 -18.59 4.87 33.75
C GLU A 546 -18.37 3.65 34.65
N TYR A 547 -17.48 2.74 34.26
CA TYR A 547 -17.07 1.61 35.10
C TYR A 547 -16.35 2.09 36.36
N PHE A 548 -15.38 2.99 36.20
CA PHE A 548 -14.65 3.60 37.32
C PHE A 548 -15.59 4.35 38.27
N LEU A 549 -16.54 5.12 37.72
CA LEU A 549 -17.48 5.91 38.51
C LEU A 549 -18.62 5.09 39.13
N ILE A 550 -18.69 3.76 38.94
CA ILE A 550 -19.85 2.96 39.37
C ILE A 550 -20.11 3.05 40.89
N GLN A 551 -19.05 2.98 41.71
CA GLN A 551 -19.17 3.06 43.17
C GLN A 551 -19.54 4.48 43.61
N TRP A 552 -18.92 5.48 43.00
CA TRP A 552 -19.23 6.90 43.23
C TRP A 552 -20.67 7.26 42.83
N LYS A 553 -21.18 6.71 41.71
CA LYS A 553 -22.56 6.84 41.26
C LYS A 553 -23.54 6.20 42.25
N LYS A 554 -23.27 4.98 42.73
CA LYS A 554 -24.13 4.31 43.72
C LYS A 554 -24.23 5.09 45.04
N ILE A 555 -23.11 5.63 45.50
CA ILE A 555 -23.08 6.49 46.69
C ILE A 555 -23.88 7.77 46.44
N THR A 556 -23.70 8.42 45.29
CA THR A 556 -24.43 9.64 44.91
C THR A 556 -25.94 9.39 44.80
N GLN A 557 -26.36 8.28 44.18
CA GLN A 557 -27.76 7.84 44.08
C GLN A 557 -28.37 7.56 45.46
N SER A 558 -27.60 6.97 46.38
CA SER A 558 -28.05 6.73 47.75
C SER A 558 -28.48 8.01 48.44
N ILE A 559 -27.72 9.11 48.28
CA ILE A 559 -28.11 10.40 48.87
C ILE A 559 -29.17 11.11 48.02
N MET A 560 -29.14 10.96 46.70
CA MET A 560 -30.14 11.56 45.82
C MET A 560 -31.56 11.06 46.14
N SER A 561 -31.71 9.85 46.68
CA SER A 561 -32.99 9.36 47.20
C SER A 561 -33.60 10.29 48.27
N LEU A 562 -32.78 10.91 49.13
CA LEU A 562 -33.24 11.90 50.12
C LEU A 562 -33.76 13.19 49.47
N CYS A 563 -33.38 13.44 48.22
CA CYS A 563 -33.88 14.54 47.43
C CYS A 563 -35.22 14.23 46.74
N THR A 564 -35.50 12.95 46.43
CA THR A 564 -36.65 12.53 45.62
C THR A 564 -37.79 11.85 46.40
N THR A 565 -37.58 11.39 47.63
CA THR A 565 -38.58 10.57 48.37
C THR A 565 -39.52 11.32 49.31
N ALA A 566 -39.77 12.61 49.09
CA ALA A 566 -40.81 13.33 49.82
C ALA A 566 -41.73 14.09 48.85
N GLY A 567 -42.85 13.45 48.49
CA GLY A 567 -43.94 14.03 47.69
C GLY A 567 -43.87 13.60 46.22
N GLY A 568 -44.86 12.83 45.78
CA GLY A 568 -44.99 12.43 44.38
C GLY A 568 -45.07 13.63 43.45
N GLY A 569 -44.42 13.52 42.29
CA GLY A 569 -44.69 14.30 41.09
C GLY A 569 -44.43 15.80 41.17
N ALA A 570 -43.16 16.22 41.04
CA ALA A 570 -42.84 17.50 40.40
C ALA A 570 -41.37 17.50 39.96
N MET A 571 -41.13 17.27 38.67
CA MET A 571 -40.03 17.96 38.01
C MET A 571 -40.25 19.47 38.21
N MET A 572 -39.16 20.19 38.51
CA MET A 572 -39.04 21.63 38.32
C MET A 572 -40.00 22.49 39.18
N SER A 573 -39.60 22.83 40.41
CA SER A 573 -40.01 24.10 41.01
C SER A 573 -38.78 24.90 41.45
N THR A 574 -38.50 25.93 40.65
CA THR A 574 -37.57 27.04 40.95
C THR A 574 -38.25 28.03 41.89
N SER A 575 -38.73 27.56 43.04
CA SER A 575 -39.45 28.40 43.99
C SER A 575 -38.92 28.14 45.40
N LEU A 576 -38.03 29.03 45.82
CA LEU A 576 -37.78 29.34 47.23
C LEU A 576 -39.11 29.85 47.79
N GLU A 577 -39.82 29.06 48.60
CA GLU A 577 -40.74 29.60 49.59
C GLU A 577 -41.09 28.55 50.65
N ASP A 578 -41.05 29.03 51.89
CA ASP A 578 -41.27 28.29 53.12
C ASP A 578 -42.64 27.60 53.13
N THR A 579 -42.65 26.27 53.24
CA THR A 579 -43.81 25.54 53.75
C THR A 579 -43.37 24.65 54.91
N PRO A 580 -43.83 24.91 56.15
CA PRO A 580 -43.51 24.12 57.33
C PRO A 580 -44.37 22.86 57.37
N GLY A 581 -44.17 21.96 56.40
CA GLY A 581 -44.63 20.58 56.48
C GLY A 581 -43.70 19.81 57.41
N GLY A 582 -44.18 19.43 58.59
CA GLY A 582 -43.40 18.76 59.62
C GLY A 582 -42.63 17.55 59.10
N LYS A 583 -41.29 17.64 59.09
CA LYS A 583 -40.40 16.51 58.85
C LYS A 583 -40.71 15.41 59.88
N THR A 584 -41.31 14.30 59.45
CA THR A 584 -41.66 13.19 60.34
C THR A 584 -40.39 12.68 61.04
N LYS A 585 -40.46 12.36 62.34
CA LYS A 585 -39.30 11.84 63.10
C LYS A 585 -38.61 10.65 62.39
N LYS A 586 -39.42 9.85 61.68
CA LYS A 586 -39.00 8.73 60.83
C LYS A 586 -38.13 9.15 59.62
N ASP A 587 -38.45 10.27 58.96
CA ASP A 587 -37.69 10.78 57.82
C ASP A 587 -36.34 11.37 58.25
N LYS A 588 -36.30 11.95 59.46
CA LYS A 588 -35.04 12.43 60.06
C LYS A 588 -34.13 11.26 60.45
N GLU A 589 -34.67 10.17 60.97
CA GLU A 589 -33.90 8.95 61.28
C GLU A 589 -33.39 8.29 59.99
N HIS A 590 -34.25 8.13 58.97
CA HIS A 590 -33.85 7.62 57.67
C HIS A 590 -32.74 8.46 57.01
N ALA A 591 -32.86 9.80 57.05
CA ALA A 591 -31.83 10.69 56.54
C ALA A 591 -30.49 10.58 57.30
N LYS A 592 -30.52 10.36 58.62
CA LYS A 592 -29.28 10.13 59.40
C LYS A 592 -28.61 8.82 59.02
N ASP A 593 -29.39 7.75 58.82
CA ASP A 593 -28.86 6.45 58.43
C ASP A 593 -28.22 6.50 57.03
N VAL A 594 -28.90 7.13 56.06
CA VAL A 594 -28.36 7.30 54.69
C VAL A 594 -27.11 8.18 54.68
N LEU A 595 -27.08 9.26 55.48
CA LEU A 595 -25.89 10.13 55.60
C LEU A 595 -24.73 9.44 56.33
N ARG A 596 -25.01 8.59 57.32
CA ARG A 596 -23.96 7.77 57.98
C ARG A 596 -23.33 6.82 56.98
N VAL A 597 -24.15 6.02 56.27
CA VAL A 597 -23.68 5.08 55.24
C VAL A 597 -22.95 5.81 54.11
N PHE A 598 -23.40 7.02 53.75
CA PHE A 598 -22.70 7.87 52.80
C PHE A 598 -21.29 8.25 53.28
N ASN A 599 -21.15 8.76 54.50
CA ASN A 599 -19.85 9.19 55.03
C ASN A 599 -18.87 8.01 55.16
N GLU A 600 -19.33 6.86 55.62
CA GLU A 600 -18.52 5.63 55.73
C GLU A 600 -18.01 5.18 54.36
N LYS A 601 -18.90 5.08 53.36
CA LYS A 601 -18.53 4.68 52.00
C LYS A 601 -17.69 5.73 51.28
N LEU A 602 -17.93 7.02 51.54
CA LEU A 602 -17.13 8.11 51.00
C LEU A 602 -15.69 8.02 51.53
N ASP A 603 -15.51 7.85 52.84
CA ASP A 603 -14.19 7.71 53.45
C ASP A 603 -13.46 6.45 52.93
N GLU A 604 -14.18 5.33 52.70
CA GLU A 604 -13.64 4.12 52.07
C GLU A 604 -13.18 4.37 50.62
N LEU A 605 -14.00 5.04 49.79
CA LEU A 605 -13.63 5.36 48.40
C LEU A 605 -12.48 6.37 48.30
N LEU A 606 -12.43 7.36 49.20
CA LEU A 606 -11.33 8.31 49.28
C LEU A 606 -10.03 7.62 49.64
N SER A 607 -10.07 6.68 50.59
CA SER A 607 -8.93 5.84 50.96
C SER A 607 -8.51 4.95 49.79
N GLY A 608 -9.47 4.33 49.08
CA GLY A 608 -9.22 3.56 47.87
C GLY A 608 -8.57 4.37 46.75
N PHE A 609 -9.07 5.57 46.48
CA PHE A 609 -8.50 6.47 45.48
C PHE A 609 -7.06 6.87 45.83
N LYS A 610 -6.75 7.13 47.11
CA LYS A 610 -5.38 7.42 47.56
C LYS A 610 -4.43 6.23 47.40
N ARG A 611 -4.94 4.99 47.46
CA ARG A 611 -4.15 3.77 47.20
C ARG A 611 -3.84 3.58 45.71
N LEU A 612 -4.61 4.18 44.80
CA LEU A 612 -4.30 4.21 43.37
C LEU A 612 -3.13 5.19 43.15
N LYS A 613 -1.94 4.65 42.90
CA LYS A 613 -0.76 5.46 42.55
C LYS A 613 -0.90 5.94 41.10
N ILE A 614 -1.60 7.06 40.89
CA ILE A 614 -1.81 7.63 39.55
C ILE A 614 -0.56 8.39 39.11
N SER A 615 0.16 7.85 38.13
CA SER A 615 1.42 8.44 37.62
C SER A 615 1.22 9.70 36.76
N ASP A 616 0.08 9.83 36.07
CA ASP A 616 -0.20 10.99 35.21
C ASP A 616 -1.02 12.07 35.97
N PRO A 617 -0.44 13.26 36.22
CA PRO A 617 -1.12 14.35 36.91
C PRO A 617 -2.30 14.94 36.12
N GLY A 618 -2.27 14.88 34.77
CA GLY A 618 -3.36 15.33 33.92
C GLY A 618 -4.57 14.43 34.06
N LEU A 619 -4.36 13.11 33.97
CA LEU A 619 -5.39 12.11 34.19
C LEU A 619 -5.98 12.19 35.61
N LYS A 620 -5.14 12.36 36.63
CA LYS A 620 -5.56 12.51 38.03
C LYS A 620 -6.49 13.72 38.22
N LYS A 621 -6.12 14.89 37.68
CA LYS A 621 -6.98 16.10 37.71
C LYS A 621 -8.30 15.88 37.01
N TRP A 622 -8.29 15.22 35.84
CA TRP A 622 -9.49 14.95 35.07
C TRP A 622 -10.45 14.01 35.82
N LEU A 623 -9.96 12.89 36.36
CA LEU A 623 -10.77 11.95 37.15
C LEU A 623 -11.39 12.60 38.39
N VAL A 624 -10.62 13.44 39.11
CA VAL A 624 -11.14 14.19 40.26
C VAL A 624 -12.21 15.20 39.82
N GLY A 625 -12.04 15.84 38.66
CA GLY A 625 -13.04 16.72 38.05
C GLY A 625 -14.38 16.01 37.78
N GLU A 626 -14.34 14.79 37.22
CA GLU A 626 -15.53 13.97 36.96
C GLU A 626 -16.23 13.53 38.25
N ILE A 627 -15.46 13.11 39.27
CA ILE A 627 -16.02 12.77 40.60
C ILE A 627 -16.69 14.00 41.23
N LYS A 628 -16.02 15.17 41.16
CA LYS A 628 -16.52 16.44 41.70
C LYS A 628 -17.81 16.88 41.00
N GLY A 629 -17.83 16.87 39.67
CA GLY A 629 -18.98 17.24 38.87
C GLY A 629 -20.23 16.41 39.16
N MET A 630 -20.04 15.15 39.57
CA MET A 630 -21.14 14.27 39.97
C MET A 630 -21.58 14.48 41.44
N LEU A 631 -20.63 14.52 42.37
CA LEU A 631 -20.92 14.48 43.81
C LEU A 631 -21.34 15.84 44.37
N GLU A 632 -20.69 16.92 43.95
CA GLU A 632 -20.88 18.27 44.49
C GLU A 632 -22.32 18.83 44.32
N PRO A 633 -22.97 18.75 43.15
CA PRO A 633 -24.32 19.29 42.98
C PRO A 633 -25.35 18.55 43.83
N VAL A 634 -25.25 17.23 43.92
CA VAL A 634 -26.16 16.41 44.74
C VAL A 634 -25.92 16.68 46.23
N TYR A 635 -24.66 16.77 46.66
CA TYR A 635 -24.33 17.08 48.05
C TYR A 635 -24.84 18.47 48.47
N LYS A 636 -24.71 19.48 47.61
CA LYS A 636 -25.23 20.85 47.85
C LYS A 636 -26.75 20.84 48.07
N LEU A 637 -27.52 20.09 47.27
CA LEU A 637 -28.97 19.98 47.42
C LEU A 637 -29.37 19.33 48.75
N VAL A 638 -28.67 18.26 49.13
CA VAL A 638 -28.92 17.53 50.38
C VAL A 638 -28.55 18.38 51.59
N TRP A 639 -27.39 19.05 51.52
CA TRP A 639 -26.92 19.98 52.54
C TRP A 639 -27.95 21.10 52.78
N ASN A 640 -28.41 21.77 51.70
CA ASN A 640 -29.38 22.85 51.81
C ASN A 640 -30.73 22.40 52.38
N ARG A 641 -31.16 21.16 52.14
CA ARG A 641 -32.43 20.61 52.65
C ARG A 641 -32.38 20.23 54.13
N TYR A 642 -31.23 19.75 54.61
CA TYR A 642 -31.10 19.19 55.96
C TYR A 642 -30.24 20.01 56.93
N LYS A 643 -29.60 21.11 56.48
CA LYS A 643 -28.78 22.00 57.32
C LYS A 643 -29.50 22.49 58.59
N ASP A 644 -30.81 22.72 58.54
CA ASP A 644 -31.62 23.24 59.65
C ASP A 644 -32.45 22.14 60.35
N GLY A 645 -32.29 20.87 59.94
CA GLY A 645 -33.15 19.75 60.39
C GLY A 645 -32.67 18.98 61.63
N PHE A 646 -31.39 19.09 62.00
CA PHE A 646 -30.72 18.24 63.00
C PHE A 646 -30.18 19.04 64.21
N LYS A 647 -30.41 18.55 65.43
CA LYS A 647 -29.89 19.14 66.69
C LYS A 647 -28.36 19.02 66.84
N HIS A 648 -27.75 17.97 66.28
CA HIS A 648 -26.29 17.75 66.27
C HIS A 648 -25.78 17.69 64.83
N ARG A 649 -25.64 18.86 64.19
CA ARG A 649 -25.26 19.01 62.77
C ARG A 649 -23.94 18.29 62.43
N GLN A 650 -22.92 18.45 63.26
CA GLN A 650 -21.56 17.95 63.04
C GLN A 650 -21.45 16.41 63.06
N LYS A 651 -22.41 15.70 63.69
CA LYS A 651 -22.38 14.22 63.76
C LYS A 651 -22.92 13.54 62.50
N HIS A 652 -23.80 14.20 61.75
CA HIS A 652 -24.49 13.62 60.59
C HIS A 652 -24.08 14.27 59.27
N LEU A 653 -23.76 15.56 59.30
CA LEU A 653 -23.25 16.35 58.18
C LEU A 653 -21.78 16.69 58.46
N LYS A 654 -20.89 15.73 58.17
CA LYS A 654 -19.45 15.77 58.53
C LYS A 654 -18.65 16.80 57.73
N TYR A 655 -19.05 17.12 56.50
CA TYR A 655 -18.33 18.00 55.58
C TYR A 655 -19.25 19.16 55.14
N SER A 656 -18.80 20.41 55.15
CA SER A 656 -19.52 21.45 54.41
C SER A 656 -19.33 21.26 52.89
N PRO A 657 -20.17 21.83 52.02
CA PRO A 657 -19.95 21.77 50.57
C PRO A 657 -18.59 22.34 50.14
N GLU A 658 -18.09 23.35 50.87
CA GLU A 658 -16.76 23.93 50.66
C GLU A 658 -15.64 23.00 51.16
N ASP A 659 -15.83 22.35 52.31
CA ASP A 659 -14.89 21.36 52.84
C ASP A 659 -14.81 20.12 51.95
N LEU A 660 -15.94 19.64 51.42
CA LEU A 660 -15.99 18.52 50.49
C LEU A 660 -15.29 18.89 49.17
N SER A 661 -15.52 20.10 48.65
CA SER A 661 -14.78 20.58 47.48
C SER A 661 -13.28 20.70 47.78
N SER A 662 -12.88 21.18 48.96
CA SER A 662 -11.47 21.30 49.36
C SER A 662 -10.81 19.92 49.48
N LEU A 663 -11.51 18.96 50.09
CA LEU A 663 -11.07 17.57 50.24
C LEU A 663 -10.89 16.89 48.88
N LEU A 664 -11.86 17.06 47.97
CA LEU A 664 -11.77 16.52 46.61
C LEU A 664 -10.64 17.20 45.81
N ASN A 665 -10.49 18.51 45.92
CA ASN A 665 -9.37 19.23 45.31
C ASN A 665 -8.02 18.76 45.88
N GLY A 666 -7.95 18.38 47.16
CA GLY A 666 -6.78 17.79 47.79
C GLY A 666 -6.35 16.45 47.19
N LEU A 667 -7.28 15.70 46.56
CA LEU A 667 -6.98 14.46 45.83
C LEU A 667 -6.39 14.71 44.43
N SER A 668 -6.49 15.94 43.91
CA SER A 668 -5.95 16.31 42.59
C SER A 668 -4.47 16.73 42.62
N ARG A 669 -3.95 17.05 43.81
CA ARG A 669 -2.52 17.25 44.09
C ARG A 669 -1.90 15.88 44.29
#